data_AF-A0A523NQ77-F1
#
_entry.id   AF-A0A523NQ77-F1
#
_cell.length_a   1.000
_cell.length_b   1.000
_cell.length_c   1.000
_cell.angle_alpha   90.00
_cell.angle_beta   90.00
_cell.angle_gamma   90.00
#
_symmetry.space_group_name_H-M   'P 1'
#
loop_
_entity.id
_entity.type
_entity.pdbx_description
1 polymer ?
#
loop_
_entity_poly.entity_id
_entity_poly.type
_entity_poly.pdbx_seq_one_letter_code
_entity_poly.pdbx_strand_id
1 'polypeptide(L)'
;MKSQKIIEVLAAQLVKAKANGTGGSLLIGEGCSLRAGLPSSVDLVEVIKSKYPKAYQNAATKDLQGCAAGLTPVQKEELLEAYMDGSKLNWANLCIAMMMQQGYFNRVWTVNSHSLLTRACSLIGEFPAVYDCSGATLASPDKIASKAIFHVNGFFLGGTPLSIENAFMGVPPTGPFLVAGYGGGIEDPVIEYLAKLCPFENGLYWSSDESQAPSKVVRETLLTDEKNGFCIVAEDADSFLAELTQKLKIPPPDWVGNPFSHLGSMLKSVMSYPIAGYPEGIHITDLALLQTQAAIQKYEGPNRGKNLIKKSEVAGDLENPELLRAIQTARHGMLSGDTAKIVKQRGQYDKTPSPPLADLLFWAYEQEGDNVFAGAQSQPGKPNATQLEAAQQHYESALKLKPVNYQVHFKLGQLFVALAKVREGGGLETCLKQAGQEFKQALDLKPDLHDAYYGWGQVLLAQAKGQDGSEAESLYTQAIEKFRATLKAQPDNGEAAHECGMALYTLARRKQGNDALRMYGQAAEKLQIALKAFPDRIEALLAMGQALLVYARSKTGEEAGRMLALSAEKFENAVRVDPNLAEAYMGWADVLLERGQSKSDHKADDFFYEAIDKFKKVLEIQPNAALIPFRWGMCLLSLAERKTGEAVSQLLNDAAEKFQATLN
;
A
#
# COMPACT_ATOMS: atom_id res chain seq x y z
N MET A 1 -57.22 32.82 5.47
CA MET A 1 -57.47 31.40 5.12
C MET A 1 -57.19 30.51 6.33
N LYS A 2 -57.82 29.34 6.48
CA LYS A 2 -57.40 28.36 7.51
C LYS A 2 -56.00 27.82 7.19
N SER A 3 -55.13 27.61 8.18
CA SER A 3 -53.73 27.16 8.01
C SER A 3 -53.59 25.98 7.05
N GLN A 4 -54.43 24.95 7.18
CA GLN A 4 -54.39 23.75 6.34
C GLN A 4 -54.54 24.04 4.84
N LYS A 5 -55.38 25.01 4.46
CA LYS A 5 -55.55 25.42 3.05
C LYS A 5 -54.32 26.18 2.54
N ILE A 6 -53.63 26.92 3.41
CA ILE A 6 -52.39 27.64 3.06
C ILE A 6 -51.27 26.64 2.79
N ILE A 7 -51.14 25.58 3.61
CA ILE A 7 -50.16 24.50 3.41
C ILE A 7 -50.36 23.81 2.05
N GLU A 8 -51.61 23.55 1.66
CA GLU A 8 -51.93 22.97 0.35
C GLU A 8 -51.53 23.87 -0.82
N VAL A 9 -51.74 25.19 -0.68
CA VAL A 9 -51.30 26.17 -1.68
C VAL A 9 -49.78 26.23 -1.76
N LEU A 10 -49.08 26.27 -0.63
CA LEU A 10 -47.62 26.22 -0.57
C LEU A 10 -47.08 24.96 -1.26
N ALA A 11 -47.62 23.79 -0.93
CA ALA A 11 -47.21 22.53 -1.54
C ALA A 11 -47.39 22.54 -3.07
N ALA A 12 -48.51 23.08 -3.57
CA ALA A 12 -48.75 23.23 -5.01
C ALA A 12 -47.74 24.18 -5.67
N GLN A 13 -47.41 25.31 -5.04
CA GLN A 13 -46.40 26.24 -5.55
C GLN A 13 -45.00 25.63 -5.56
N LEU A 14 -44.64 24.85 -4.53
CA LEU A 14 -43.36 24.12 -4.48
C LEU A 14 -43.27 23.06 -5.59
N VAL A 15 -44.36 22.34 -5.88
CA VAL A 15 -44.41 21.39 -7.01
C VAL A 15 -44.20 22.12 -8.34
N LYS A 16 -44.84 23.27 -8.54
CA LYS A 16 -44.66 24.10 -9.74
C LYS A 16 -43.23 24.63 -9.87
N ALA A 17 -42.66 25.16 -8.79
CA ALA A 17 -41.30 25.70 -8.76
C ALA A 17 -40.25 24.61 -9.01
N LYS A 18 -40.45 23.40 -8.46
CA LYS A 18 -39.62 22.23 -8.75
C LYS A 18 -39.69 21.84 -10.23
N ALA A 19 -40.89 21.80 -10.81
CA ALA A 19 -41.06 21.49 -12.24
C ALA A 19 -40.37 22.50 -13.17
N ASN A 20 -40.29 23.77 -12.74
CA ASN A 20 -39.60 24.83 -13.46
C ASN A 20 -38.08 24.88 -13.20
N GLY A 21 -37.55 23.98 -12.37
CA GLY A 21 -36.11 23.92 -12.02
C GLY A 21 -35.63 25.02 -11.08
N THR A 22 -36.51 25.91 -10.61
CA THR A 22 -36.14 27.03 -9.74
C THR A 22 -36.14 26.61 -8.27
N GLY A 23 -37.06 25.71 -7.89
CA GLY A 23 -37.30 25.36 -6.49
C GLY A 23 -37.80 26.55 -5.66
N GLY A 24 -38.07 26.32 -4.38
CA GLY A 24 -38.40 27.35 -3.39
C GLY A 24 -37.18 27.81 -2.58
N SER A 25 -37.43 28.86 -1.81
CA SER A 25 -36.51 29.46 -0.83
C SER A 25 -37.00 29.19 0.58
N LEU A 26 -36.09 28.89 1.51
CA LEU A 26 -36.42 28.62 2.90
C LEU A 26 -35.52 29.43 3.85
N LEU A 27 -36.10 30.13 4.82
CA LEU A 27 -35.38 30.67 5.98
C LEU A 27 -35.75 29.86 7.21
N ILE A 28 -34.75 29.35 7.93
CA ILE A 28 -34.93 28.66 9.20
C ILE A 28 -34.33 29.43 10.37
N GLY A 29 -35.07 29.43 11.47
CA GLY A 29 -34.59 29.92 12.77
C GLY A 29 -34.46 28.82 13.80
N GLU A 30 -34.29 29.23 15.06
CA GLU A 30 -34.00 28.32 16.18
C GLU A 30 -35.16 27.39 16.51
N GLY A 31 -36.40 27.76 16.15
CA GLY A 31 -37.58 26.89 16.32
C GLY A 31 -37.44 25.56 15.59
N CYS A 32 -36.69 25.52 14.49
CA CYS A 32 -36.35 24.28 13.78
C CYS A 32 -35.36 23.37 14.52
N SER A 33 -34.83 23.81 15.67
CA SER A 33 -33.77 23.13 16.42
C SER A 33 -34.15 22.81 17.87
N LEU A 34 -35.29 23.32 18.37
CA LEU A 34 -35.66 23.13 19.79
C LEU A 34 -35.85 21.66 20.15
N ARG A 35 -36.58 20.89 19.32
CA ARG A 35 -36.78 19.43 19.52
C ARG A 35 -35.50 18.63 19.31
N ALA A 36 -34.46 19.21 18.70
CA ALA A 36 -33.14 18.60 18.62
C ALA A 36 -32.38 18.64 19.96
N GLY A 37 -32.93 19.31 20.99
CA GLY A 37 -32.28 19.52 22.28
C GLY A 37 -31.38 20.75 22.31
N LEU A 38 -31.47 21.62 21.30
CA LEU A 38 -30.77 22.90 21.31
C LEU A 38 -31.61 23.97 22.01
N PRO A 39 -30.99 24.81 22.84
CA PRO A 39 -31.67 25.86 23.58
C PRO A 39 -32.16 26.98 22.66
N SER A 40 -33.22 27.67 23.07
CA SER A 40 -33.61 28.93 22.43
C SER A 40 -32.60 30.04 22.72
N SER A 41 -32.67 31.15 21.98
CA SER A 41 -31.86 32.34 22.24
C SER A 41 -32.11 32.90 23.64
N VAL A 42 -33.35 32.81 24.13
CA VAL A 42 -33.72 33.23 25.49
C VAL A 42 -33.05 32.35 26.54
N ASP A 43 -33.09 31.02 26.34
CA ASP A 43 -32.44 30.08 27.25
C ASP A 43 -30.92 30.29 27.28
N LEU A 44 -30.30 30.52 26.11
CA LEU A 44 -28.87 30.80 26.01
C LEU A 44 -28.49 32.09 26.74
N VAL A 45 -29.30 33.13 26.67
CA VAL A 45 -29.07 34.38 27.44
C VAL A 45 -29.09 34.11 28.94
N GLU A 46 -30.05 33.31 29.44
CA GLU A 46 -30.10 32.95 30.87
C GLU A 46 -28.89 32.07 31.28
N VAL A 47 -28.41 31.20 30.40
CA VAL A 47 -27.18 30.43 30.62
C VAL A 47 -25.96 31.35 30.67
N ILE A 48 -25.85 32.33 29.78
CA ILE A 48 -24.76 33.32 29.78
C ILE A 48 -24.81 34.17 31.06
N LYS A 49 -26.00 34.59 31.48
CA LYS A 49 -26.22 35.33 32.72
C LYS A 49 -25.78 34.56 33.96
N SER A 50 -26.04 33.25 33.99
CA SER A 50 -25.66 32.37 35.09
C SER A 50 -24.16 32.03 35.08
N LYS A 51 -23.60 31.61 33.94
CA LYS A 51 -22.20 31.14 33.83
C LYS A 51 -21.19 32.27 33.66
N TYR A 52 -21.56 33.35 32.98
CA TYR A 52 -20.70 34.49 32.64
C TYR A 52 -21.37 35.82 33.01
N PRO A 53 -21.65 36.07 34.31
CA PRO A 53 -22.45 37.22 34.75
C PRO A 53 -21.86 38.57 34.33
N LYS A 54 -20.53 38.68 34.22
CA LYS A 54 -19.86 39.90 33.74
C LYS A 54 -20.17 40.20 32.26
N ALA A 55 -20.17 39.18 31.40
CA ALA A 55 -20.51 39.33 29.99
C ALA A 55 -21.97 39.79 29.85
N TYR A 56 -22.88 39.17 30.61
CA TYR A 56 -24.28 39.57 30.62
C TYR A 56 -24.48 41.01 31.14
N GLN A 57 -23.84 41.40 32.25
CA GLN A 57 -23.98 42.75 32.81
C GLN A 57 -23.49 43.83 31.84
N ASN A 58 -22.35 43.60 31.19
CA ASN A 58 -21.71 44.56 30.28
C ASN A 58 -22.31 44.57 28.86
N ALA A 59 -23.19 43.61 28.54
CA ALA A 59 -23.83 43.52 27.23
C ALA A 59 -24.65 44.78 26.90
N ALA A 60 -24.44 45.35 25.72
CA ALA A 60 -25.14 46.55 25.23
C ALA A 60 -26.66 46.31 25.09
N THR A 61 -27.03 45.14 24.60
CA THR A 61 -28.40 44.62 24.57
C THR A 61 -28.47 43.32 25.36
N LYS A 62 -29.62 43.05 25.99
CA LYS A 62 -29.86 41.81 26.76
C LYS A 62 -30.45 40.68 25.89
N ASP A 63 -30.13 40.71 24.61
CA ASP A 63 -30.39 39.62 23.66
C ASP A 63 -29.15 38.73 23.52
N LEU A 64 -29.29 37.62 22.76
CA LEU A 64 -28.20 36.67 22.57
C LEU A 64 -26.98 37.31 21.91
N GLN A 65 -27.18 38.22 20.95
CA GLN A 65 -26.09 38.86 20.21
C GLN A 65 -25.25 39.76 21.12
N GLY A 66 -25.91 40.65 21.88
CA GLY A 66 -25.27 41.54 22.84
C GLY A 66 -24.58 40.79 23.97
N CYS A 67 -25.21 39.73 24.49
CA CYS A 67 -24.62 38.92 25.55
C CYS A 67 -23.43 38.09 25.05
N ALA A 68 -23.52 37.53 23.84
CA ALA A 68 -22.43 36.77 23.23
C ALA A 68 -21.24 37.67 22.84
N ALA A 69 -21.44 38.95 22.51
CA ALA A 69 -20.35 39.88 22.20
C ALA A 69 -19.34 40.03 23.35
N GLY A 70 -19.78 39.86 24.59
CA GLY A 70 -18.91 39.91 25.79
C GLY A 70 -18.15 38.62 26.11
N LEU A 71 -18.36 37.54 25.34
CA LEU A 71 -17.69 36.25 25.53
C LEU A 71 -16.44 36.11 24.66
N THR A 72 -15.44 35.40 25.17
CA THR A 72 -14.27 35.02 24.36
C THR A 72 -14.65 33.95 23.32
N PRO A 73 -13.86 33.77 22.23
CA PRO A 73 -14.11 32.71 21.25
C PRO A 73 -14.20 31.31 21.89
N VAL A 74 -13.31 30.99 22.83
CA VAL A 74 -13.30 29.71 23.55
C VAL A 74 -14.58 29.51 24.37
N GLN A 75 -15.06 30.55 25.07
CA GLN A 75 -16.31 30.47 25.84
C GLN A 75 -17.54 30.26 24.96
N LYS A 76 -17.55 30.87 23.77
CA LYS A 76 -18.63 30.68 22.77
C LYS A 76 -18.65 29.24 22.25
N GLU A 77 -17.47 28.70 21.96
CA GLU A 77 -17.29 27.32 21.48
C GLU A 77 -17.71 26.31 22.56
N GLU A 78 -17.18 26.45 23.79
CA GLU A 78 -17.55 25.61 24.94
C GLU A 78 -19.06 25.57 25.21
N LEU A 79 -19.74 26.73 25.10
CA LEU A 79 -21.19 26.79 25.25
C LEU A 79 -21.91 26.02 24.15
N LEU A 80 -21.52 26.21 22.88
CA LEU A 80 -22.18 25.57 21.75
C LEU A 80 -21.91 24.07 21.71
N GLU A 81 -20.67 23.64 21.95
CA GLU A 81 -20.27 22.22 21.99
C GLU A 81 -21.06 21.43 23.04
N ALA A 82 -21.22 21.98 24.24
CA ALA A 82 -21.96 21.31 25.31
C ALA A 82 -23.41 20.96 24.92
N TYR A 83 -24.07 21.80 24.14
CA TYR A 83 -25.41 21.52 23.61
C TYR A 83 -25.37 20.64 22.36
N MET A 84 -24.35 20.79 21.51
CA MET A 84 -24.19 19.97 20.32
C MET A 84 -23.96 18.49 20.65
N ASP A 85 -23.18 18.17 21.69
CA ASP A 85 -22.93 16.79 22.16
C ASP A 85 -24.20 16.09 22.65
N GLY A 86 -25.11 16.83 23.30
CA GLY A 86 -26.40 16.32 23.75
C GLY A 86 -27.48 16.29 22.66
N SER A 87 -27.29 17.05 21.58
CA SER A 87 -28.29 17.24 20.52
C SER A 87 -28.44 16.02 19.59
N LYS A 88 -29.66 15.82 19.09
CA LYS A 88 -29.98 14.80 18.07
C LYS A 88 -30.60 15.44 16.84
N LEU A 89 -30.51 14.78 15.69
CA LEU A 89 -31.27 15.23 14.52
C LEU A 89 -32.78 15.10 14.80
N ASN A 90 -33.51 16.20 14.62
CA ASN A 90 -34.97 16.24 14.72
C ASN A 90 -35.62 16.15 13.33
N TRP A 91 -36.94 16.00 13.29
CA TRP A 91 -37.69 15.83 12.05
C TRP A 91 -37.77 17.12 11.24
N ALA A 92 -37.70 18.29 11.85
CA ALA A 92 -37.63 19.57 11.11
C ALA A 92 -36.44 19.57 10.13
N ASN A 93 -35.22 19.38 10.64
CA ASN A 93 -34.01 19.38 9.81
C ASN A 93 -34.00 18.21 8.80
N LEU A 94 -34.51 17.02 9.18
CA LEU A 94 -34.64 15.88 8.27
C LEU A 94 -35.63 16.16 7.12
N CYS A 95 -36.79 16.76 7.42
CA CYS A 95 -37.78 17.11 6.41
C CYS A 95 -37.25 18.15 5.43
N ILE A 96 -36.53 19.15 5.93
CA ILE A 96 -35.86 20.14 5.08
C ILE A 96 -34.84 19.45 4.17
N ALA A 97 -33.98 18.60 4.72
CA ALA A 97 -33.00 17.85 3.95
C ALA A 97 -33.67 16.99 2.86
N MET A 98 -34.75 16.27 3.18
CA MET A 98 -35.52 15.50 2.19
C MET A 98 -36.11 16.38 1.08
N MET A 99 -36.68 17.53 1.44
CA MET A 99 -37.22 18.48 0.46
C MET A 99 -36.11 19.08 -0.42
N MET A 100 -34.92 19.34 0.13
CA MET A 100 -33.75 19.75 -0.64
C MET A 100 -33.26 18.66 -1.59
N GLN A 101 -33.15 17.41 -1.11
CA GLN A 101 -32.77 16.25 -1.95
C GLN A 101 -33.72 16.11 -3.14
N GLN A 102 -35.02 16.27 -2.89
CA GLN A 102 -36.06 16.21 -3.91
C GLN A 102 -36.17 17.49 -4.77
N GLY A 103 -35.38 18.53 -4.53
CA GLY A 103 -35.36 19.77 -5.32
C GLY A 103 -36.55 20.71 -5.08
N TYR A 104 -37.30 20.53 -3.98
CA TYR A 104 -38.35 21.46 -3.58
C TYR A 104 -37.77 22.74 -2.98
N PHE A 105 -36.64 22.65 -2.27
CA PHE A 105 -35.86 23.79 -1.82
C PHE A 105 -34.44 23.73 -2.40
N ASN A 106 -34.04 24.78 -3.09
CA ASN A 106 -32.68 24.92 -3.64
C ASN A 106 -31.83 25.91 -2.83
N ARG A 107 -32.48 26.73 -2.02
CA ARG A 107 -31.83 27.78 -1.23
C ARG A 107 -32.38 27.75 0.18
N VAL A 108 -31.50 27.52 1.16
CA VAL A 108 -31.87 27.55 2.57
C VAL A 108 -30.98 28.55 3.28
N TRP A 109 -31.57 29.53 3.95
CA TRP A 109 -30.91 30.43 4.87
C TRP A 109 -31.18 29.98 6.29
N THR A 110 -30.16 30.02 7.14
CA THR A 110 -30.27 29.70 8.55
C THR A 110 -29.63 30.81 9.36
N VAL A 111 -30.35 31.32 10.36
CA VAL A 111 -29.77 32.22 11.38
C VAL A 111 -29.10 31.44 12.51
N ASN A 112 -29.25 30.11 12.51
CA ASN A 112 -28.69 29.24 13.53
C ASN A 112 -27.18 29.07 13.35
N SER A 113 -26.44 29.18 14.45
CA SER A 113 -24.98 29.04 14.50
C SER A 113 -24.47 27.59 14.53
N HIS A 114 -25.26 26.62 14.07
CA HIS A 114 -24.96 25.18 14.22
C HIS A 114 -25.23 24.39 12.94
N SER A 115 -24.62 23.20 12.80
CA SER A 115 -24.63 22.41 11.57
C SER A 115 -25.72 21.32 11.49
N LEU A 116 -26.80 21.38 12.29
CA LEU A 116 -27.85 20.34 12.30
C LEU A 116 -28.46 20.05 10.92
N LEU A 117 -28.78 21.08 10.12
CA LEU A 117 -29.30 20.87 8.77
C LEU A 117 -28.27 20.19 7.87
N THR A 118 -27.01 20.61 7.93
CA THR A 118 -25.90 19.99 7.17
C THR A 118 -25.72 18.53 7.57
N ARG A 119 -25.81 18.21 8.87
CA ARG A 119 -25.78 16.82 9.39
C ARG A 119 -26.96 16.00 8.84
N ALA A 120 -28.16 16.60 8.74
CA ALA A 120 -29.33 15.95 8.17
C ALA A 120 -29.16 15.67 6.66
N CYS A 121 -28.62 16.62 5.91
CA CYS A 121 -28.30 16.45 4.49
C CYS A 121 -27.29 15.31 4.27
N SER A 122 -26.20 15.28 5.04
CA SER A 122 -25.20 14.21 4.96
C SER A 122 -25.78 12.82 5.24
N LEU A 123 -26.70 12.70 6.21
CA LEU A 123 -27.34 11.43 6.56
C LEU A 123 -28.15 10.83 5.39
N ILE A 124 -28.73 11.66 4.54
CA ILE A 124 -29.49 11.22 3.37
C ILE A 124 -28.66 11.21 2.08
N GLY A 125 -27.36 11.51 2.16
CA GLY A 125 -26.45 11.55 1.00
C GLY A 125 -26.61 12.78 0.12
N GLU A 126 -27.15 13.88 0.66
CA GLU A 126 -27.27 15.17 -0.04
C GLU A 126 -26.16 16.12 0.43
N PHE A 127 -25.44 16.75 -0.51
CA PHE A 127 -24.29 17.61 -0.20
C PHE A 127 -24.45 19.01 -0.82
N PRO A 128 -25.34 19.86 -0.27
CA PRO A 128 -25.48 21.24 -0.76
C PRO A 128 -24.23 22.06 -0.42
N ALA A 129 -23.97 23.11 -1.19
CA ALA A 129 -22.89 24.04 -0.85
C ALA A 129 -23.23 24.80 0.44
N VAL A 130 -22.30 24.88 1.38
CA VAL A 130 -22.50 25.57 2.66
C VAL A 130 -21.68 26.85 2.68
N TYR A 131 -22.33 27.98 2.94
CA TYR A 131 -21.76 29.31 2.90
C TYR A 131 -21.85 29.98 4.28
N ASP A 132 -20.70 30.40 4.82
CA ASP A 132 -20.62 31.22 6.03
C ASP A 132 -20.64 32.71 5.67
N CYS A 133 -21.67 33.43 6.12
CA CYS A 133 -21.86 34.84 5.77
C CYS A 133 -21.23 35.81 6.80
N SER A 134 -20.63 35.30 7.87
CA SER A 134 -20.04 36.12 8.96
C SER A 134 -18.62 36.61 8.70
N GLY A 135 -17.90 36.00 7.76
CA GLY A 135 -16.48 36.30 7.50
C GLY A 135 -16.04 36.34 6.04
N ALA A 136 -16.91 35.98 5.08
CA ALA A 136 -16.56 35.92 3.66
C ALA A 136 -17.50 36.76 2.79
N THR A 137 -16.94 37.46 1.79
CA THR A 137 -17.76 38.05 0.71
C THR A 137 -18.11 36.94 -0.26
N LEU A 138 -19.40 36.65 -0.42
CA LEU A 138 -19.88 35.70 -1.41
C LEU A 138 -19.55 36.25 -2.81
N ALA A 139 -18.83 35.47 -3.62
CA ALA A 139 -18.53 35.85 -5.00
C ALA A 139 -19.82 35.78 -5.82
N SER A 140 -20.13 36.86 -6.56
CA SER A 140 -21.17 37.07 -7.60
C SER A 140 -22.31 36.03 -7.70
N PRO A 141 -23.61 36.43 -7.81
CA PRO A 141 -24.76 35.52 -7.87
C PRO A 141 -24.61 34.27 -8.78
N ASP A 142 -23.95 34.42 -9.93
CA ASP A 142 -23.72 33.34 -10.91
C ASP A 142 -22.78 32.21 -10.43
N LYS A 143 -22.04 32.42 -9.34
CA LYS A 143 -21.10 31.43 -8.76
C LYS A 143 -21.69 30.66 -7.59
N ILE A 144 -22.93 30.95 -7.21
CA ILE A 144 -23.61 30.25 -6.13
C ILE A 144 -24.12 28.90 -6.67
N ALA A 145 -23.68 27.79 -6.06
CA ALA A 145 -24.10 26.44 -6.44
C ALA A 145 -25.63 26.33 -6.47
N SER A 146 -26.22 25.45 -7.29
CA SER A 146 -27.69 25.38 -7.45
C SER A 146 -28.44 25.03 -6.15
N LYS A 147 -27.87 24.15 -5.31
CA LYS A 147 -28.35 23.85 -3.96
C LYS A 147 -27.39 24.41 -2.92
N ALA A 148 -27.89 25.26 -2.02
CA ALA A 148 -27.04 25.96 -1.06
C ALA A 148 -27.72 26.15 0.30
N ILE A 149 -26.91 26.09 1.37
CA ILE A 149 -27.24 26.48 2.74
C ILE A 149 -26.39 27.69 3.11
N PHE A 150 -27.02 28.78 3.53
CA PHE A 150 -26.37 30.01 3.96
C PHE A 150 -26.53 30.19 5.46
N HIS A 151 -25.41 30.15 6.19
CA HIS A 151 -25.37 30.54 7.59
C HIS A 151 -25.26 32.05 7.67
N VAL A 152 -26.40 32.72 7.83
CA VAL A 152 -26.52 34.20 7.84
C VAL A 152 -25.65 34.78 8.95
N ASN A 153 -25.73 34.20 10.15
CA ASN A 153 -24.93 34.62 11.31
C ASN A 153 -23.59 33.88 11.43
N GLY A 154 -23.24 33.04 10.44
CA GLY A 154 -22.08 32.14 10.51
C GLY A 154 -22.24 31.02 11.53
N PHE A 155 -21.13 30.33 11.84
CA PHE A 155 -21.09 29.21 12.79
C PHE A 155 -20.78 29.61 14.24
N PHE A 156 -20.55 30.90 14.50
CA PHE A 156 -20.19 31.39 15.82
C PHE A 156 -21.40 31.89 16.60
N LEU A 157 -21.43 31.63 17.91
CA LEU A 157 -22.46 32.16 18.78
C LEU A 157 -22.40 33.71 18.81
N GLY A 158 -23.52 34.34 18.46
CA GLY A 158 -23.61 35.79 18.30
C GLY A 158 -22.81 36.33 17.11
N GLY A 159 -22.51 35.49 16.12
CA GLY A 159 -21.98 35.94 14.84
C GLY A 159 -22.97 36.84 14.11
N THR A 160 -22.44 37.73 13.27
CA THR A 160 -23.23 38.67 12.47
C THR A 160 -22.75 38.60 11.02
N PRO A 161 -23.66 38.72 10.04
CA PRO A 161 -23.26 38.78 8.66
C PRO A 161 -22.44 40.05 8.40
N LEU A 162 -21.44 39.96 7.51
CA LEU A 162 -20.72 41.14 7.01
C LEU A 162 -21.67 42.14 6.34
N SER A 163 -22.67 41.63 5.62
CA SER A 163 -23.78 42.39 5.05
C SER A 163 -24.97 41.45 4.88
N ILE A 164 -26.16 41.93 5.29
CA ILE A 164 -27.41 41.19 5.11
C ILE A 164 -27.73 41.04 3.61
N GLU A 165 -27.48 42.07 2.80
CA GLU A 165 -27.63 42.02 1.35
C GLU A 165 -26.76 40.92 0.74
N ASN A 166 -25.52 40.78 1.22
CA ASN A 166 -24.62 39.71 0.78
C ASN A 166 -25.11 38.33 1.22
N ALA A 167 -25.59 38.18 2.46
CA ALA A 167 -26.08 36.90 2.96
C ALA A 167 -27.29 36.38 2.17
N PHE A 168 -28.13 37.29 1.66
CA PHE A 168 -29.27 36.99 0.81
C PHE A 168 -29.01 37.31 -0.68
N MET A 169 -27.75 37.35 -1.09
CA MET A 169 -27.37 37.57 -2.48
C MET A 169 -27.82 36.38 -3.33
N GLY A 170 -28.48 36.64 -4.47
CA GLY A 170 -28.97 35.57 -5.34
C GLY A 170 -30.20 34.82 -4.82
N VAL A 171 -31.03 35.45 -3.97
CA VAL A 171 -32.41 34.99 -3.70
C VAL A 171 -33.13 34.83 -5.05
N PRO A 172 -33.52 33.61 -5.46
CA PRO A 172 -34.22 33.41 -6.71
C PRO A 172 -35.61 34.06 -6.61
N PRO A 173 -35.98 34.98 -7.53
CA PRO A 173 -37.26 35.68 -7.46
C PRO A 173 -38.47 34.81 -7.82
N THR A 174 -38.26 33.55 -8.22
CA THR A 174 -39.23 32.79 -9.03
C THR A 174 -39.92 31.62 -8.31
N GLY A 175 -39.62 31.38 -7.03
CA GLY A 175 -40.21 30.30 -6.23
C GLY A 175 -40.89 30.81 -4.95
N PRO A 176 -41.72 29.98 -4.29
CA PRO A 176 -42.30 30.35 -3.00
C PRO A 176 -41.22 30.52 -1.93
N PHE A 177 -41.40 31.48 -1.02
CA PHE A 177 -40.49 31.72 0.09
C PHE A 177 -41.13 31.25 1.40
N LEU A 178 -40.52 30.28 2.07
CA LEU A 178 -40.97 29.77 3.37
C LEU A 178 -40.07 30.29 4.49
N VAL A 179 -40.66 30.71 5.59
CA VAL A 179 -39.98 31.01 6.86
C VAL A 179 -40.49 30.03 7.91
N ALA A 180 -39.59 29.31 8.58
CA ALA A 180 -39.94 28.29 9.57
C ALA A 180 -39.11 28.43 10.85
N GLY A 181 -39.79 28.42 12.01
CA GLY A 181 -39.13 28.51 13.32
C GLY A 181 -38.33 29.80 13.52
N TYR A 182 -38.77 30.90 12.92
CA TYR A 182 -38.17 32.22 13.05
C TYR A 182 -39.23 33.23 13.50
N GLY A 183 -39.03 33.86 14.65
CA GLY A 183 -40.01 34.80 15.23
C GLY A 183 -39.92 36.23 14.69
N GLY A 184 -38.73 36.66 14.25
CA GLY A 184 -38.46 38.02 13.80
C GLY A 184 -38.53 39.06 14.93
N GLY A 185 -37.39 39.44 15.49
CA GLY A 185 -37.28 40.34 16.63
C GLY A 185 -37.71 41.80 16.35
N ILE A 186 -37.65 42.65 17.38
CA ILE A 186 -37.75 44.11 17.21
C ILE A 186 -36.40 44.59 16.63
N GLU A 187 -36.43 45.39 15.57
CA GLU A 187 -35.21 45.86 14.85
C GLU A 187 -34.35 44.71 14.27
N ASP A 188 -35.01 43.73 13.65
CA ASP A 188 -34.37 42.57 13.05
C ASP A 188 -33.93 42.83 11.59
N PRO A 189 -32.63 42.86 11.29
CA PRO A 189 -32.12 43.18 9.95
C PRO A 189 -32.59 42.21 8.86
N VAL A 190 -32.89 40.96 9.21
CA VAL A 190 -33.44 39.98 8.26
C VAL A 190 -34.85 40.38 7.85
N ILE A 191 -35.67 40.84 8.81
CA ILE A 191 -37.04 41.30 8.54
C ILE A 191 -37.02 42.56 7.68
N GLU A 192 -36.16 43.52 8.02
CA GLU A 192 -36.00 44.75 7.23
C GLU A 192 -35.61 44.45 5.78
N TYR A 193 -34.71 43.50 5.56
CA TYR A 193 -34.31 43.10 4.23
C TYR A 193 -35.41 42.35 3.48
N LEU A 194 -36.09 41.40 4.11
CA LEU A 194 -37.23 40.70 3.49
C LEU A 194 -38.34 41.69 3.08
N ALA A 195 -38.55 42.76 3.85
CA ALA A 195 -39.53 43.80 3.51
C ALA A 195 -39.15 44.59 2.25
N LYS A 196 -37.84 44.74 1.95
CA LYS A 196 -37.35 45.34 0.68
C LYS A 196 -37.57 44.43 -0.53
N LEU A 197 -37.69 43.12 -0.33
CA LEU A 197 -37.92 42.14 -1.40
C LEU A 197 -39.40 42.00 -1.80
N CYS A 198 -40.33 42.55 -1.02
CA CYS A 198 -41.76 42.49 -1.34
C CYS A 198 -42.12 43.27 -2.62
N PRO A 199 -43.13 42.82 -3.39
CA PRO A 199 -44.00 41.68 -3.14
C PRO A 199 -43.40 40.33 -3.56
N PHE A 200 -43.79 39.25 -2.87
CA PHE A 200 -43.35 37.90 -3.23
C PHE A 200 -44.32 37.29 -4.26
N GLU A 201 -43.91 37.23 -5.54
CA GLU A 201 -44.78 36.78 -6.65
C GLU A 201 -45.40 35.39 -6.41
N ASN A 202 -44.65 34.46 -5.81
CA ASN A 202 -45.09 33.08 -5.53
C ASN A 202 -45.51 32.85 -4.07
N GLY A 203 -45.61 33.93 -3.31
CA GLY A 203 -46.05 33.97 -1.92
C GLY A 203 -44.92 33.85 -0.90
N LEU A 204 -45.08 34.58 0.20
CA LEU A 204 -44.30 34.42 1.43
C LEU A 204 -45.14 33.65 2.45
N TYR A 205 -44.61 32.55 2.97
CA TYR A 205 -45.30 31.67 3.89
C TYR A 205 -44.52 31.65 5.20
N TRP A 206 -45.18 31.94 6.31
CA TRP A 206 -44.55 32.05 7.62
C TRP A 206 -45.15 31.03 8.57
N SER A 207 -44.39 30.00 8.96
CA SER A 207 -44.82 29.06 9.98
C SER A 207 -44.55 29.65 11.36
N SER A 208 -45.55 29.60 12.23
CA SER A 208 -45.45 30.04 13.61
C SER A 208 -46.14 29.05 14.53
N ASP A 209 -45.52 28.87 15.69
CA ASP A 209 -46.13 28.26 16.88
C ASP A 209 -46.40 29.32 17.95
N GLU A 210 -47.01 28.92 19.07
CA GLU A 210 -47.34 29.81 20.19
C GLU A 210 -46.09 30.43 20.85
N SER A 211 -44.94 29.76 20.79
CA SER A 211 -43.69 30.20 21.40
C SER A 211 -42.91 31.21 20.54
N GLN A 212 -43.11 31.17 19.22
CA GLN A 212 -42.45 32.02 18.23
C GLN A 212 -43.46 32.68 17.28
N ALA A 213 -44.48 33.31 17.87
CA ALA A 213 -45.45 34.09 17.10
C ALA A 213 -44.77 35.24 16.33
N PRO A 214 -45.15 35.55 15.07
CA PRO A 214 -44.52 36.61 14.32
C PRO A 214 -44.77 37.94 15.02
N SER A 215 -43.72 38.75 15.15
CA SER A 215 -43.83 40.05 15.79
C SER A 215 -44.87 40.93 15.10
N LYS A 216 -45.35 41.96 15.80
CA LYS A 216 -46.30 42.92 15.24
C LYS A 216 -45.78 43.51 13.92
N VAL A 217 -44.49 43.82 13.87
CA VAL A 217 -43.80 44.33 12.68
C VAL A 217 -43.90 43.34 11.53
N VAL A 218 -43.63 42.05 11.74
CA VAL A 218 -43.74 41.02 10.69
C VAL A 218 -45.18 40.91 10.18
N ARG A 219 -46.17 40.92 11.07
CA ARG A 219 -47.59 40.83 10.69
C ARG A 219 -48.05 42.01 9.85
N GLU A 220 -47.63 43.22 10.21
CA GLU A 220 -48.07 44.45 9.52
C GLU A 220 -47.24 44.75 8.27
N THR A 221 -45.98 44.29 8.19
CA THR A 221 -45.08 44.64 7.08
C THR A 221 -44.86 43.51 6.07
N LEU A 222 -45.05 42.24 6.42
CA LEU A 222 -44.78 41.10 5.53
C LEU A 222 -46.01 40.22 5.27
N LEU A 223 -46.83 39.97 6.30
CA LEU A 223 -47.94 38.99 6.25
C LEU A 223 -49.29 39.63 5.92
N THR A 224 -49.32 40.46 4.88
CA THR A 224 -50.53 41.12 4.38
C THR A 224 -50.94 40.56 3.02
N ASP A 225 -52.25 40.61 2.72
CA ASP A 225 -52.80 40.13 1.44
C ASP A 225 -52.18 40.89 0.24
N GLU A 226 -51.94 42.20 0.38
CA GLU A 226 -51.29 43.03 -0.65
C GLU A 226 -49.87 42.58 -0.99
N LYS A 227 -49.16 41.99 -0.03
CA LYS A 227 -47.79 41.51 -0.19
C LYS A 227 -47.70 40.02 -0.50
N ASN A 228 -48.84 39.35 -0.67
CA ASN A 228 -48.94 37.90 -0.88
C ASN A 228 -48.29 37.10 0.28
N GLY A 229 -48.44 37.61 1.51
CA GLY A 229 -47.86 37.04 2.72
C GLY A 229 -48.89 36.27 3.55
N PHE A 230 -48.55 35.05 3.96
CA PHE A 230 -49.44 34.13 4.65
C PHE A 230 -48.85 33.65 5.97
N CYS A 231 -49.66 33.66 7.03
CA CYS A 231 -49.31 33.06 8.32
C CYS A 231 -49.89 31.64 8.42
N ILE A 232 -49.07 30.67 8.81
CA ILE A 232 -49.42 29.28 9.04
C ILE A 232 -49.23 29.01 10.54
N VAL A 233 -50.34 28.85 11.26
CA VAL A 233 -50.31 28.43 12.67
C VAL A 233 -50.15 26.92 12.73
N ALA A 234 -49.09 26.46 13.41
CA ALA A 234 -48.76 25.06 13.67
C ALA A 234 -48.37 24.85 15.14
N GLU A 235 -48.28 23.59 15.57
CA GLU A 235 -47.86 23.24 16.94
C GLU A 235 -46.37 23.54 17.18
N ASP A 236 -45.53 23.21 16.19
CA ASP A 236 -44.09 23.41 16.20
C ASP A 236 -43.52 23.20 14.78
N ALA A 237 -42.25 23.56 14.59
CA ALA A 237 -41.58 23.43 13.30
C ALA A 237 -41.47 21.98 12.78
N ASP A 238 -41.23 20.99 13.65
CA ASP A 238 -41.13 19.58 13.25
C ASP A 238 -42.46 19.08 12.70
N SER A 239 -43.56 19.32 13.42
CA SER A 239 -44.91 18.89 13.05
C SER A 239 -45.35 19.53 11.73
N PHE A 240 -45.08 20.83 11.55
CA PHE A 240 -45.37 21.55 10.30
C PHE A 240 -44.57 21.01 9.11
N LEU A 241 -43.25 20.87 9.26
CA LEU A 241 -42.39 20.41 8.15
C LEU A 241 -42.66 18.94 7.80
N ALA A 242 -43.07 18.12 8.78
CA ALA A 242 -43.55 16.76 8.55
C ALA A 242 -44.87 16.76 7.75
N GLU A 243 -45.85 17.60 8.11
CA GLU A 243 -47.10 17.75 7.36
C GLU A 243 -46.85 18.21 5.92
N LEU A 244 -45.98 19.21 5.72
CA LEU A 244 -45.62 19.70 4.39
C LEU A 244 -44.98 18.58 3.54
N THR A 245 -44.08 17.80 4.14
CA THR A 245 -43.44 16.64 3.49
C THR A 245 -44.48 15.60 3.05
N GLN A 246 -45.49 15.32 3.88
CA GLN A 246 -46.59 14.43 3.54
C GLN A 246 -47.43 14.97 2.37
N LYS A 247 -47.76 16.27 2.38
CA LYS A 247 -48.51 16.93 1.28
C LYS A 247 -47.73 16.90 -0.04
N LEU A 248 -46.40 16.98 0.02
CA LEU A 248 -45.50 16.82 -1.13
C LEU A 248 -45.28 15.36 -1.55
N LYS A 249 -45.89 14.40 -0.84
CA LYS A 249 -45.81 12.94 -1.09
C LYS A 249 -44.37 12.42 -1.11
N ILE A 250 -43.50 13.00 -0.27
CA ILE A 250 -42.13 12.54 -0.12
C ILE A 250 -42.15 11.32 0.80
N PRO A 251 -41.62 10.16 0.38
CA PRO A 251 -41.55 8.97 1.23
C PRO A 251 -40.59 9.20 2.41
N PRO A 252 -40.72 8.43 3.51
CA PRO A 252 -39.73 8.47 4.58
C PRO A 252 -38.34 8.09 4.03
N PRO A 253 -37.25 8.57 4.64
CA PRO A 253 -35.91 8.23 4.21
C PRO A 253 -35.67 6.72 4.21
N ASP A 254 -34.85 6.24 3.27
CA ASP A 254 -34.54 4.82 3.20
C ASP A 254 -33.88 4.30 4.48
N TRP A 255 -33.12 5.09 5.24
CA TRP A 255 -32.57 4.62 6.52
C TRP A 255 -33.64 4.37 7.61
N VAL A 256 -34.87 4.88 7.44
CA VAL A 256 -36.03 4.58 8.30
C VAL A 256 -36.82 3.40 7.73
N GLY A 257 -37.16 3.45 6.44
CA GLY A 257 -38.03 2.46 5.82
C GLY A 257 -37.32 1.17 5.39
N ASN A 258 -36.06 1.28 4.96
CA ASN A 258 -35.23 0.23 4.35
C ASN A 258 -33.74 0.40 4.77
N PRO A 259 -33.42 0.27 6.07
CA PRO A 259 -32.11 0.61 6.62
C PRO A 259 -30.92 -0.13 6.00
N PHE A 260 -31.07 -1.40 5.64
CA PHE A 260 -30.02 -2.18 4.99
C PHE A 260 -29.85 -1.80 3.52
N SER A 261 -30.93 -1.44 2.81
CA SER A 261 -30.83 -0.88 1.45
C SER A 261 -30.05 0.44 1.47
N HIS A 262 -30.30 1.30 2.46
CA HIS A 262 -29.53 2.53 2.64
C HIS A 262 -28.05 2.24 2.90
N LEU A 263 -27.74 1.34 3.84
CA LEU A 263 -26.37 0.90 4.12
C LEU A 263 -25.69 0.33 2.86
N GLY A 264 -26.41 -0.45 2.06
CA GLY A 264 -25.90 -1.01 0.81
C GLY A 264 -25.53 0.06 -0.20
N SER A 265 -26.35 1.11 -0.33
CA SER A 265 -26.04 2.26 -1.19
C SER A 265 -24.81 3.02 -0.70
N MET A 266 -24.68 3.23 0.62
CA MET A 266 -23.49 3.86 1.20
C MET A 266 -22.24 3.03 0.91
N LEU A 267 -22.26 1.73 1.19
CA LEU A 267 -21.12 0.84 0.97
C LEU A 267 -20.73 0.75 -0.51
N LYS A 268 -21.69 0.84 -1.44
CA LYS A 268 -21.42 0.82 -2.89
C LYS A 268 -20.64 2.05 -3.36
N SER A 269 -20.70 3.16 -2.62
CA SER A 269 -19.90 4.36 -2.90
C SER A 269 -18.44 4.22 -2.46
N VAL A 270 -18.10 3.19 -1.68
CA VAL A 270 -16.75 2.92 -1.20
C VAL A 270 -16.04 2.02 -2.21
N MET A 271 -14.85 2.45 -2.65
CA MET A 271 -14.02 1.68 -3.57
C MET A 271 -13.60 0.33 -2.98
N SER A 272 -13.48 -0.66 -3.86
CA SER A 272 -13.00 -1.97 -3.45
C SER A 272 -11.54 -1.93 -2.98
N TYR A 273 -11.22 -2.60 -1.87
CA TYR A 273 -9.87 -2.61 -1.29
C TYR A 273 -9.27 -4.03 -1.23
N PRO A 274 -8.26 -4.35 -2.07
CA PRO A 274 -7.57 -5.64 -2.04
C PRO A 274 -6.74 -5.83 -0.78
N ILE A 275 -6.60 -7.10 -0.40
CA ILE A 275 -5.61 -7.49 0.59
C ILE A 275 -4.22 -7.24 -0.03
N ALA A 276 -3.32 -6.59 0.71
CA ALA A 276 -1.97 -6.29 0.22
C ALA A 276 -1.24 -7.60 -0.14
N GLY A 277 -0.64 -7.64 -1.33
CA GLY A 277 -0.02 -8.86 -1.88
C GLY A 277 -1.00 -9.81 -2.58
N TYR A 278 -2.31 -9.58 -2.47
CA TYR A 278 -3.38 -10.44 -2.96
C TYR A 278 -4.42 -9.66 -3.75
N PRO A 279 -4.09 -9.24 -4.99
CA PRO A 279 -5.03 -8.51 -5.85
C PRO A 279 -6.20 -9.39 -6.32
N GLU A 280 -6.04 -10.71 -6.29
CA GLU A 280 -7.08 -11.69 -6.65
C GLU A 280 -7.74 -12.26 -5.38
N GLY A 281 -9.07 -12.14 -5.26
CA GLY A 281 -9.83 -12.64 -4.11
C GLY A 281 -10.97 -11.71 -3.68
N ILE A 282 -11.64 -12.01 -2.56
CA ILE A 282 -12.69 -11.14 -2.02
C ILE A 282 -12.04 -9.95 -1.30
N HIS A 283 -12.33 -8.74 -1.79
CA HIS A 283 -11.83 -7.51 -1.21
C HIS A 283 -12.52 -7.18 0.12
N ILE A 284 -11.84 -6.37 0.94
CA ILE A 284 -12.27 -6.05 2.32
C ILE A 284 -13.69 -5.47 2.36
N THR A 285 -14.00 -4.56 1.44
CA THR A 285 -15.29 -3.86 1.32
C THR A 285 -16.41 -4.75 0.77
N ASP A 286 -16.08 -5.70 -0.09
CA ASP A 286 -17.05 -6.53 -0.81
C ASP A 286 -17.79 -7.46 0.16
N LEU A 287 -17.11 -7.94 1.20
CA LEU A 287 -17.76 -8.72 2.26
C LEU A 287 -18.83 -7.92 3.03
N ALA A 288 -18.61 -6.64 3.29
CA ALA A 288 -19.61 -5.80 3.96
C ALA A 288 -20.85 -5.63 3.06
N LEU A 289 -20.63 -5.47 1.76
CA LEU A 289 -21.70 -5.48 0.76
C LEU A 289 -22.44 -6.84 0.72
N LEU A 290 -21.73 -7.97 0.89
CA LEU A 290 -22.35 -9.31 0.93
C LEU A 290 -23.27 -9.48 2.12
N GLN A 291 -22.79 -9.11 3.31
CA GLN A 291 -23.58 -9.16 4.53
C GLN A 291 -24.81 -8.26 4.43
N THR A 292 -24.63 -7.07 3.84
CA THR A 292 -25.73 -6.14 3.62
C THR A 292 -26.73 -6.70 2.62
N GLN A 293 -26.28 -7.34 1.54
CA GLN A 293 -27.14 -8.02 0.56
C GLN A 293 -27.99 -9.11 1.21
N ALA A 294 -27.39 -9.94 2.07
CA ALA A 294 -28.09 -10.98 2.82
C ALA A 294 -29.13 -10.38 3.78
N ALA A 295 -28.79 -9.30 4.48
CA ALA A 295 -29.71 -8.60 5.37
C ALA A 295 -30.91 -7.98 4.62
N ILE A 296 -30.68 -7.37 3.46
CA ILE A 296 -31.73 -6.82 2.59
C ILE A 296 -32.70 -7.94 2.18
N GLN A 297 -32.19 -9.07 1.69
CA GLN A 297 -33.04 -10.18 1.25
C GLN A 297 -33.87 -10.74 2.40
N LYS A 298 -33.29 -10.85 3.59
CA LYS A 298 -33.94 -11.39 4.79
C LYS A 298 -34.98 -10.46 5.39
N TYR A 299 -34.71 -9.15 5.48
CA TYR A 299 -35.52 -8.21 6.25
C TYR A 299 -36.32 -7.20 5.41
N GLU A 300 -35.90 -6.92 4.18
CA GLU A 300 -36.51 -5.89 3.29
C GLU A 300 -37.12 -6.47 2.01
N GLY A 301 -36.90 -7.77 1.78
CA GLY A 301 -37.56 -8.56 0.75
C GLY A 301 -36.64 -8.98 -0.41
N PRO A 302 -36.97 -10.11 -1.07
CA PRO A 302 -36.09 -10.79 -2.02
C PRO A 302 -35.85 -10.03 -3.34
N ASN A 303 -36.67 -9.01 -3.62
CA ASN A 303 -36.58 -8.20 -4.83
C ASN A 303 -35.71 -6.94 -4.67
N ARG A 304 -35.33 -6.55 -3.45
CA ARG A 304 -34.42 -5.42 -3.19
C ARG A 304 -32.96 -5.87 -3.21
N GLY A 305 -32.06 -4.94 -3.51
CA GLY A 305 -30.61 -5.15 -3.44
C GLY A 305 -29.97 -6.00 -4.55
N LYS A 306 -30.72 -6.62 -5.47
CA LYS A 306 -30.25 -7.59 -6.49
C LYS A 306 -28.96 -7.26 -7.29
N ASN A 307 -28.50 -6.01 -7.28
CA ASN A 307 -27.33 -5.51 -8.00
C ASN A 307 -26.24 -4.89 -7.09
N LEU A 308 -26.17 -5.26 -5.80
CA LEU A 308 -25.11 -4.77 -4.92
C LEU A 308 -23.75 -5.43 -5.21
N ILE A 309 -23.74 -6.71 -5.58
CA ILE A 309 -22.51 -7.48 -5.91
C ILE A 309 -22.78 -8.42 -7.08
N LYS A 310 -21.77 -8.70 -7.92
CA LYS A 310 -21.86 -9.70 -8.98
C LYS A 310 -21.87 -11.11 -8.39
N LYS A 311 -22.84 -11.95 -8.77
CA LYS A 311 -22.99 -13.34 -8.28
C LYS A 311 -21.72 -14.21 -8.42
N SER A 312 -20.83 -13.90 -9.35
CA SER A 312 -19.57 -14.62 -9.57
C SER A 312 -18.52 -14.44 -8.47
N GLU A 313 -18.70 -13.46 -7.56
CA GLU A 313 -17.74 -13.12 -6.50
C GLU A 313 -18.08 -13.80 -5.15
N VAL A 314 -19.16 -14.61 -5.11
CA VAL A 314 -19.71 -15.17 -3.88
C VAL A 314 -19.70 -16.69 -3.91
N ALA A 315 -18.64 -17.28 -3.39
CA ALA A 315 -18.57 -18.72 -3.12
C ALA A 315 -18.58 -18.95 -1.61
N GLY A 316 -19.49 -19.82 -1.13
CA GLY A 316 -19.61 -20.22 0.28
C GLY A 316 -21.00 -19.98 0.87
N ASP A 317 -21.34 -20.76 1.91
CA ASP A 317 -22.58 -20.63 2.69
C ASP A 317 -22.49 -19.45 3.66
N LEU A 318 -22.59 -18.24 3.12
CA LEU A 318 -22.56 -16.98 3.88
C LEU A 318 -23.87 -16.73 4.65
N GLU A 319 -24.81 -17.66 4.66
CA GLU A 319 -25.98 -17.62 5.55
C GLU A 319 -25.63 -18.13 6.96
N ASN A 320 -24.50 -18.82 7.13
CA ASN A 320 -24.02 -19.31 8.42
C ASN A 320 -23.48 -18.16 9.32
N PRO A 321 -24.15 -17.82 10.45
CA PRO A 321 -23.74 -16.73 11.32
C PRO A 321 -22.37 -16.92 11.99
N GLU A 322 -21.98 -18.16 12.29
CA GLU A 322 -20.70 -18.46 12.93
C GLU A 322 -19.54 -18.24 11.95
N LEU A 323 -19.72 -18.64 10.69
CA LEU A 323 -18.76 -18.38 9.63
C LEU A 323 -18.59 -16.86 9.40
N LEU A 324 -19.69 -16.12 9.32
CA LEU A 324 -19.64 -14.65 9.16
C LEU A 324 -18.87 -13.98 10.31
N ARG A 325 -19.10 -14.43 11.56
CA ARG A 325 -18.39 -13.90 12.73
C ARG A 325 -16.90 -14.22 12.69
N ALA A 326 -16.52 -15.41 12.24
CA ALA A 326 -15.12 -15.78 12.06
C ALA A 326 -14.45 -14.92 10.98
N ILE A 327 -15.10 -14.72 9.82
CA ILE A 327 -14.57 -13.86 8.75
C ILE A 327 -14.43 -12.41 9.25
N GLN A 328 -15.43 -11.88 9.98
CA GLN A 328 -15.34 -10.54 10.58
C GLN A 328 -14.18 -10.42 11.58
N THR A 329 -14.00 -11.44 12.43
CA THR A 329 -12.92 -11.48 13.43
C THR A 329 -11.55 -11.51 12.74
N ALA A 330 -11.40 -12.35 11.72
CA ALA A 330 -10.21 -12.44 10.88
C ALA A 330 -9.91 -11.12 10.15
N ARG A 331 -10.93 -10.48 9.57
CA ARG A 331 -10.77 -9.18 8.90
C ARG A 331 -10.30 -8.10 9.85
N HIS A 332 -10.88 -8.03 11.06
CA HIS A 332 -10.42 -7.08 12.05
C HIS A 332 -8.96 -7.35 12.43
N GLY A 333 -8.59 -8.62 12.61
CA GLY A 333 -7.20 -9.02 12.83
C GLY A 333 -6.27 -8.52 11.73
N MET A 334 -6.65 -8.70 10.46
CA MET A 334 -5.85 -8.24 9.34
C MET A 334 -5.70 -6.70 9.31
N LEU A 335 -6.79 -5.95 9.50
CA LEU A 335 -6.75 -4.48 9.54
C LEU A 335 -5.94 -3.94 10.72
N SER A 336 -5.88 -4.67 11.83
CA SER A 336 -5.06 -4.32 12.99
C SER A 336 -3.65 -4.91 12.97
N GLY A 337 -3.29 -5.72 11.95
CA GLY A 337 -2.01 -6.44 11.89
C GLY A 337 -1.86 -7.59 12.90
N ASP A 338 -2.94 -8.08 13.51
CA ASP A 338 -2.96 -9.18 14.49
C ASP A 338 -3.24 -10.51 13.77
N THR A 339 -2.18 -11.19 13.31
CA THR A 339 -2.26 -12.48 12.61
C THR A 339 -2.79 -13.60 13.52
N ALA A 340 -2.46 -13.57 14.81
CA ALA A 340 -2.89 -14.59 15.78
C ALA A 340 -4.42 -14.62 15.92
N LYS A 341 -5.08 -13.46 15.84
CA LYS A 341 -6.55 -13.36 15.82
C LYS A 341 -7.17 -14.05 14.61
N ILE A 342 -6.49 -14.04 13.47
CA ILE A 342 -6.90 -14.69 12.23
C ILE A 342 -6.68 -16.20 12.34
N VAL A 343 -5.47 -16.64 12.73
CA VAL A 343 -5.11 -18.06 12.84
C VAL A 343 -6.04 -18.82 13.80
N LYS A 344 -6.51 -18.17 14.87
CA LYS A 344 -7.54 -18.73 15.78
C LYS A 344 -8.84 -19.13 15.06
N GLN A 345 -9.13 -18.55 13.89
CA GLN A 345 -10.31 -18.89 13.10
C GLN A 345 -10.13 -20.17 12.26
N ARG A 346 -8.95 -20.80 12.28
CA ARG A 346 -8.69 -22.05 11.55
C ARG A 346 -9.69 -23.14 11.88
N GLY A 347 -10.06 -23.29 13.15
CA GLY A 347 -11.05 -24.28 13.57
C GLY A 347 -12.44 -24.04 12.98
N GLN A 348 -12.81 -22.78 12.71
CA GLN A 348 -14.06 -22.48 12.00
C GLN A 348 -13.95 -22.81 10.51
N TYR A 349 -12.81 -22.51 9.91
CA TYR A 349 -12.56 -22.87 8.51
C TYR A 349 -12.63 -24.39 8.29
N ASP A 350 -12.07 -25.19 9.18
CA ASP A 350 -12.11 -26.65 9.07
C ASP A 350 -13.55 -27.21 9.18
N LYS A 351 -14.44 -26.54 9.92
CA LYS A 351 -15.88 -26.89 9.99
C LYS A 351 -16.66 -26.44 8.77
N THR A 352 -16.40 -25.22 8.29
CA THR A 352 -17.13 -24.61 7.17
C THR A 352 -16.14 -23.88 6.27
N PRO A 353 -15.51 -24.59 5.33
CA PRO A 353 -14.56 -23.99 4.41
C PRO A 353 -15.22 -22.90 3.57
N SER A 354 -14.55 -21.75 3.45
CA SER A 354 -14.99 -20.67 2.57
C SER A 354 -13.78 -19.94 1.97
N PRO A 355 -13.84 -19.55 0.69
CA PRO A 355 -12.80 -18.74 0.06
C PRO A 355 -12.40 -17.48 0.85
N PRO A 356 -13.33 -16.62 1.34
CA PRO A 356 -12.92 -15.42 2.09
C PRO A 356 -12.15 -15.73 3.37
N LEU A 357 -12.52 -16.79 4.11
CA LEU A 357 -11.75 -17.17 5.30
C LEU A 357 -10.42 -17.84 4.95
N ALA A 358 -10.37 -18.60 3.85
CA ALA A 358 -9.12 -19.17 3.33
C ALA A 358 -8.12 -18.07 2.96
N ASP A 359 -8.57 -17.02 2.26
CA ASP A 359 -7.74 -15.88 1.86
C ASP A 359 -7.10 -15.18 3.07
N LEU A 360 -7.91 -14.92 4.11
CA LEU A 360 -7.43 -14.27 5.33
C LEU A 360 -6.44 -15.17 6.10
N LEU A 361 -6.76 -16.46 6.27
CA LEU A 361 -5.88 -17.41 6.94
C LEU A 361 -4.57 -17.61 6.16
N PHE A 362 -4.65 -17.63 4.83
CA PHE A 362 -3.49 -17.76 3.95
C PHE A 362 -2.52 -16.59 4.17
N TRP A 363 -3.03 -15.37 4.11
CA TRP A 363 -2.26 -14.16 4.40
C TRP A 363 -1.61 -14.22 5.79
N ALA A 364 -2.38 -14.62 6.81
CA ALA A 364 -1.86 -14.69 8.18
C ALA A 364 -0.71 -15.70 8.32
N TYR A 365 -0.87 -16.90 7.77
CA TYR A 365 0.19 -17.92 7.80
C TYR A 365 1.42 -17.49 7.02
N GLU A 366 1.25 -16.86 5.86
CA GLU A 366 2.40 -16.34 5.12
C GLU A 366 3.16 -15.27 5.92
N GLN A 367 2.45 -14.30 6.52
CA GLN A 367 3.07 -13.26 7.35
C GLN A 367 3.78 -13.82 8.57
N GLU A 368 3.19 -14.81 9.24
CA GLU A 368 3.86 -15.50 10.36
C GLU A 368 5.11 -16.24 9.89
N GLY A 369 5.04 -16.93 8.74
CA GLY A 369 6.20 -17.57 8.12
C GLY A 369 7.31 -16.57 7.80
N ASP A 370 6.99 -15.43 7.17
CA ASP A 370 7.93 -14.38 6.81
C ASP A 370 8.61 -13.79 8.06
N ASN A 371 7.83 -13.46 9.09
CA ASN A 371 8.34 -12.88 10.33
C ASN A 371 9.28 -13.84 11.07
N VAL A 372 8.89 -15.11 11.19
CA VAL A 372 9.71 -16.14 11.85
C VAL A 372 10.97 -16.41 11.03
N PHE A 373 10.87 -16.48 9.71
CA PHE A 373 12.01 -16.72 8.82
C PHE A 373 13.03 -15.58 8.87
N ALA A 374 12.57 -14.32 8.81
CA ALA A 374 13.43 -13.15 8.95
C ALA A 374 14.13 -13.11 10.32
N GLY A 375 13.38 -13.40 11.39
CA GLY A 375 13.94 -13.50 12.74
C GLY A 375 15.01 -14.58 12.89
N ALA A 376 14.86 -15.71 12.20
CA ALA A 376 15.85 -16.79 12.18
C ALA A 376 17.15 -16.42 11.45
N GLN A 377 17.10 -15.47 10.51
CA GLN A 377 18.25 -15.00 9.75
C GLN A 377 18.98 -13.82 10.40
N SER A 378 18.29 -13.01 11.21
CA SER A 378 18.85 -11.79 11.80
C SER A 378 19.76 -12.01 13.02
N GLN A 379 19.80 -13.21 13.59
CA GLN A 379 20.62 -13.50 14.76
C GLN A 379 22.08 -13.76 14.35
N PRO A 380 23.09 -13.09 14.96
CA PRO A 380 24.49 -13.33 14.66
C PRO A 380 24.89 -14.76 15.10
N GLY A 381 25.03 -15.66 14.13
CA GLY A 381 25.26 -17.09 14.35
C GLY A 381 24.59 -17.94 13.26
N LYS A 382 24.80 -19.27 13.26
CA LYS A 382 24.08 -20.18 12.36
C LYS A 382 22.55 -19.99 12.56
N PRO A 383 21.73 -19.99 11.49
CA PRO A 383 20.27 -19.88 11.62
C PRO A 383 19.70 -20.88 12.64
N ASN A 384 18.70 -20.47 13.42
CA ASN A 384 18.08 -21.36 14.40
C ASN A 384 17.19 -22.39 13.69
N ALA A 385 17.60 -23.66 13.69
CA ALA A 385 16.86 -24.75 13.04
C ALA A 385 15.40 -24.86 13.52
N THR A 386 15.13 -24.64 14.80
CA THR A 386 13.77 -24.68 15.36
C THR A 386 12.90 -23.54 14.83
N GLN A 387 13.46 -22.34 14.64
CA GLN A 387 12.72 -21.23 14.05
C GLN A 387 12.48 -21.44 12.55
N LEU A 388 13.44 -22.01 11.83
CA LEU A 388 13.25 -22.38 10.43
C LEU A 388 12.16 -23.45 10.27
N GLU A 389 12.11 -24.45 11.15
CA GLU A 389 11.04 -25.45 11.16
C GLU A 389 9.66 -24.85 11.51
N ALA A 390 9.61 -23.87 12.41
CA ALA A 390 8.37 -23.13 12.68
C ALA A 390 7.90 -22.34 11.46
N ALA A 391 8.80 -21.61 10.78
CA ALA A 391 8.49 -20.91 9.54
C ALA A 391 8.00 -21.88 8.43
N GLN A 392 8.61 -23.06 8.33
CA GLN A 392 8.16 -24.11 7.41
C GLN A 392 6.70 -24.50 7.67
N GLN A 393 6.32 -24.73 8.94
CA GLN A 393 4.94 -25.11 9.30
C GLN A 393 3.92 -24.03 8.91
N HIS A 394 4.28 -22.75 9.04
CA HIS A 394 3.43 -21.65 8.62
C HIS A 394 3.24 -21.64 7.11
N TYR A 395 4.31 -21.73 6.31
CA TYR A 395 4.20 -21.80 4.85
C TYR A 395 3.45 -23.04 4.35
N GLU A 396 3.65 -24.21 4.95
CA GLU A 396 2.88 -25.41 4.63
C GLU A 396 1.38 -25.23 4.97
N SER A 397 1.06 -24.55 6.06
CA SER A 397 -0.33 -24.22 6.43
C SER A 397 -0.96 -23.25 5.43
N ALA A 398 -0.17 -22.33 4.89
CA ALA A 398 -0.57 -21.47 3.78
C ALA A 398 -0.85 -22.30 2.51
N LEU A 399 0.06 -23.18 2.09
CA LEU A 399 -0.14 -24.03 0.89
C LEU A 399 -1.32 -25.00 1.02
N LYS A 400 -1.67 -25.45 2.23
CA LYS A 400 -2.90 -26.24 2.46
C LYS A 400 -4.18 -25.47 2.13
N LEU A 401 -4.14 -24.14 2.21
CA LEU A 401 -5.27 -23.26 1.85
C LEU A 401 -5.22 -22.91 0.37
N LYS A 402 -4.04 -22.55 -0.15
CA LYS A 402 -3.82 -22.19 -1.54
C LYS A 402 -2.59 -22.93 -2.09
N PRO A 403 -2.79 -24.14 -2.67
CA PRO A 403 -1.68 -24.96 -3.16
C PRO A 403 -1.05 -24.42 -4.44
N VAL A 404 -1.75 -23.56 -5.18
CA VAL A 404 -1.26 -22.95 -6.42
C VAL A 404 -0.75 -21.54 -6.10
N ASN A 405 0.40 -21.44 -5.43
CA ASN A 405 1.02 -20.15 -5.10
C ASN A 405 2.55 -20.18 -5.27
N TYR A 406 3.04 -19.52 -6.31
CA TYR A 406 4.47 -19.51 -6.63
C TYR A 406 5.33 -18.81 -5.56
N GLN A 407 4.79 -17.80 -4.86
CA GLN A 407 5.55 -16.99 -3.89
C GLN A 407 5.89 -17.84 -2.67
N VAL A 408 4.92 -18.60 -2.16
CA VAL A 408 5.14 -19.48 -1.01
C VAL A 408 6.09 -20.63 -1.36
N HIS A 409 5.97 -21.24 -2.54
CA HIS A 409 6.94 -22.24 -3.02
C HIS A 409 8.36 -21.65 -3.12
N PHE A 410 8.51 -20.44 -3.67
CA PHE A 410 9.80 -19.77 -3.73
C PHE A 410 10.39 -19.53 -2.33
N LYS A 411 9.58 -19.04 -1.38
CA LYS A 411 9.98 -18.82 0.02
C LYS A 411 10.37 -20.12 0.72
N LEU A 412 9.63 -21.21 0.50
CA LEU A 412 9.99 -22.54 1.01
C LEU A 412 11.32 -23.03 0.42
N GLY A 413 11.57 -22.80 -0.87
CA GLY A 413 12.86 -23.09 -1.49
C GLY A 413 14.02 -22.39 -0.79
N GLN A 414 13.88 -21.09 -0.50
CA GLN A 414 14.87 -20.32 0.27
C GLN A 414 15.02 -20.83 1.70
N LEU A 415 13.93 -21.18 2.36
CA LEU A 415 13.92 -21.72 3.71
C LEU A 415 14.66 -23.05 3.78
N PHE A 416 14.44 -23.97 2.82
CA PHE A 416 15.16 -25.24 2.77
C PHE A 416 16.66 -25.06 2.49
N VAL A 417 17.05 -24.05 1.71
CA VAL A 417 18.47 -23.67 1.56
C VAL A 417 19.05 -23.20 2.91
N ALA A 418 18.30 -22.45 3.71
CA ALA A 418 18.74 -22.05 5.05
C ALA A 418 18.85 -23.26 6.00
N LEU A 419 17.89 -24.19 5.96
CA LEU A 419 17.93 -25.45 6.72
C LEU A 419 19.13 -26.33 6.33
N ALA A 420 19.47 -26.38 5.03
CA ALA A 420 20.63 -27.10 4.54
C ALA A 420 21.96 -26.57 5.14
N LYS A 421 22.06 -25.27 5.45
CA LYS A 421 23.28 -24.69 6.06
C LYS A 421 23.48 -25.08 7.53
N VAL A 422 22.44 -25.58 8.20
CA VAL A 422 22.46 -25.89 9.64
C VAL A 422 22.34 -27.38 9.94
N ARG A 423 21.94 -28.18 8.94
CA ARG A 423 21.88 -29.64 9.03
C ARG A 423 23.11 -30.27 8.38
N GLU A 424 23.46 -31.47 8.85
CA GLU A 424 24.60 -32.25 8.35
C GLU A 424 24.13 -33.65 7.88
N GLY A 425 24.97 -34.33 7.10
CA GLY A 425 24.70 -35.70 6.62
C GLY A 425 23.39 -35.84 5.85
N GLY A 426 22.59 -36.87 6.18
CA GLY A 426 21.32 -37.14 5.49
C GLY A 426 20.26 -36.02 5.60
N GLY A 427 20.36 -35.17 6.64
CA GLY A 427 19.49 -34.01 6.80
C GLY A 427 19.77 -32.91 5.76
N LEU A 428 21.04 -32.71 5.41
CA LEU A 428 21.48 -31.79 4.37
C LEU A 428 20.92 -32.20 3.00
N GLU A 429 21.13 -33.46 2.61
CA GLU A 429 20.70 -33.97 1.30
C GLU A 429 19.18 -33.86 1.13
N THR A 430 18.42 -34.18 2.18
CA THR A 430 16.95 -34.06 2.20
C THR A 430 16.52 -32.61 1.98
N CYS A 431 17.10 -31.65 2.72
CA CYS A 431 16.77 -30.24 2.55
C CYS A 431 17.13 -29.71 1.16
N LEU A 432 18.27 -30.11 0.59
CA LEU A 432 18.63 -29.72 -0.78
C LEU A 432 17.64 -30.29 -1.81
N LYS A 433 17.21 -31.55 -1.66
CA LYS A 433 16.18 -32.14 -2.54
C LYS A 433 14.86 -31.39 -2.45
N GLN A 434 14.40 -31.07 -1.24
CA GLN A 434 13.18 -30.30 -1.02
C GLN A 434 13.29 -28.89 -1.60
N ALA A 435 14.41 -28.18 -1.38
CA ALA A 435 14.64 -26.86 -1.96
C ALA A 435 14.51 -26.87 -3.50
N GLY A 436 15.12 -27.86 -4.17
CA GLY A 436 15.01 -28.00 -5.61
C GLY A 436 13.59 -28.28 -6.11
N GLN A 437 12.80 -29.06 -5.37
CA GLN A 437 11.39 -29.32 -5.68
C GLN A 437 10.54 -28.05 -5.56
N GLU A 438 10.72 -27.29 -4.48
CA GLU A 438 9.99 -26.04 -4.24
C GLU A 438 10.32 -24.96 -5.28
N PHE A 439 11.60 -24.79 -5.64
CA PHE A 439 11.96 -23.87 -6.73
C PHE A 439 11.40 -24.32 -8.08
N LYS A 440 11.35 -25.64 -8.34
CA LYS A 440 10.71 -26.16 -9.54
C LYS A 440 9.21 -25.85 -9.55
N GLN A 441 8.50 -26.09 -8.45
CA GLN A 441 7.07 -25.76 -8.34
C GLN A 441 6.81 -24.27 -8.52
N ALA A 442 7.64 -23.40 -7.94
CA ALA A 442 7.55 -21.96 -8.14
C ALA A 442 7.71 -21.58 -9.64
N LEU A 443 8.65 -22.21 -10.35
CA LEU A 443 8.90 -21.97 -11.77
C LEU A 443 7.84 -22.58 -12.70
N ASP A 444 7.25 -23.72 -12.33
CA ASP A 444 6.13 -24.33 -13.06
C ASP A 444 4.90 -23.41 -13.02
N LEU A 445 4.71 -22.68 -11.91
CA LEU A 445 3.65 -21.68 -11.75
C LEU A 445 4.02 -20.31 -12.34
N LYS A 446 5.29 -19.92 -12.24
CA LYS A 446 5.80 -18.62 -12.71
C LYS A 446 7.18 -18.77 -13.40
N PRO A 447 7.21 -19.00 -14.72
CA PRO A 447 8.45 -19.27 -15.46
C PRO A 447 9.44 -18.09 -15.55
N ASP A 448 9.00 -16.85 -15.30
CA ASP A 448 9.82 -15.63 -15.34
C ASP A 448 10.46 -15.28 -13.98
N LEU A 449 10.44 -16.20 -13.02
CA LEU A 449 11.03 -15.99 -11.69
C LEU A 449 12.55 -16.25 -11.68
N HIS A 450 13.34 -15.28 -12.13
CA HIS A 450 14.80 -15.41 -12.29
C HIS A 450 15.57 -15.70 -10.99
N ASP A 451 15.06 -15.22 -9.85
CA ASP A 451 15.63 -15.52 -8.53
C ASP A 451 15.44 -16.99 -8.15
N ALA A 452 14.36 -17.64 -8.59
CA ALA A 452 14.14 -19.08 -8.37
C ALA A 452 15.10 -19.92 -9.23
N TYR A 453 15.42 -19.48 -10.46
CA TYR A 453 16.48 -20.11 -11.25
C TYR A 453 17.84 -20.00 -10.54
N TYR A 454 18.18 -18.84 -9.99
CA TYR A 454 19.43 -18.65 -9.25
C TYR A 454 19.50 -19.54 -8.01
N GLY A 455 18.45 -19.52 -7.17
CA GLY A 455 18.36 -20.36 -5.97
C GLY A 455 18.43 -21.85 -6.29
N TRP A 456 17.75 -22.30 -7.35
CA TRP A 456 17.83 -23.70 -7.79
C TRP A 456 19.23 -24.08 -8.30
N GLY A 457 19.89 -23.17 -9.03
CA GLY A 457 21.28 -23.36 -9.44
C GLY A 457 22.22 -23.58 -8.25
N GLN A 458 22.07 -22.78 -7.19
CA GLN A 458 22.86 -22.95 -5.95
C GLN A 458 22.62 -24.30 -5.28
N VAL A 459 21.36 -24.75 -5.21
CA VAL A 459 21.00 -26.07 -4.68
C VAL A 459 21.67 -27.19 -5.48
N LEU A 460 21.63 -27.11 -6.81
CA LEU A 460 22.26 -28.10 -7.69
C LEU A 460 23.79 -28.12 -7.53
N LEU A 461 24.44 -26.96 -7.35
CA LEU A 461 25.87 -26.92 -7.05
C LEU A 461 26.22 -27.55 -5.70
N ALA A 462 25.41 -27.31 -4.67
CA ALA A 462 25.61 -27.92 -3.36
C ALA A 462 25.45 -29.45 -3.44
N GLN A 463 24.47 -29.94 -4.20
CA GLN A 463 24.29 -31.38 -4.46
C GLN A 463 25.48 -31.95 -5.24
N ALA A 464 25.97 -31.26 -6.28
CA ALA A 464 27.08 -31.72 -7.11
C ALA A 464 28.38 -31.92 -6.32
N LYS A 465 28.64 -31.08 -5.29
CA LYS A 465 29.83 -31.18 -4.44
C LYS A 465 29.87 -32.46 -3.59
N GLY A 466 28.72 -33.07 -3.30
CA GLY A 466 28.62 -34.32 -2.54
C GLY A 466 28.58 -35.58 -3.40
N GLN A 467 28.66 -35.45 -4.72
CA GLN A 467 28.59 -36.56 -5.68
C GLN A 467 29.90 -36.67 -6.48
N ASP A 468 30.09 -37.82 -7.12
CA ASP A 468 31.24 -38.09 -7.98
C ASP A 468 30.84 -38.65 -9.36
N GLY A 469 31.81 -38.66 -10.27
CA GLY A 469 31.65 -39.21 -11.61
C GLY A 469 30.52 -38.53 -12.41
N SER A 470 29.75 -39.34 -13.15
CA SER A 470 28.74 -38.85 -14.09
C SER A 470 27.56 -38.10 -13.43
N GLU A 471 27.26 -38.40 -12.16
CA GLU A 471 26.17 -37.75 -11.44
C GLU A 471 26.53 -36.30 -11.09
N ALA A 472 27.75 -36.08 -10.60
CA ALA A 472 28.27 -34.74 -10.34
C ALA A 472 28.29 -33.90 -11.62
N GLU A 473 28.73 -34.47 -12.75
CA GLU A 473 28.75 -33.77 -14.04
C GLU A 473 27.35 -33.36 -14.52
N SER A 474 26.36 -34.24 -14.33
CA SER A 474 24.96 -33.94 -14.65
C SER A 474 24.43 -32.77 -13.80
N LEU A 475 24.69 -32.79 -12.49
CA LEU A 475 24.26 -31.73 -11.57
C LEU A 475 24.94 -30.39 -11.88
N TYR A 476 26.24 -30.38 -12.18
CA TYR A 476 26.94 -29.17 -12.64
C TYR A 476 26.33 -28.62 -13.94
N THR A 477 26.02 -29.50 -14.90
CA THR A 477 25.41 -29.10 -16.17
C THR A 477 24.05 -28.44 -15.94
N GLN A 478 23.19 -29.06 -15.12
CA GLN A 478 21.89 -28.49 -14.76
C GLN A 478 22.05 -27.16 -14.02
N ALA A 479 23.00 -27.03 -13.08
CA ALA A 479 23.25 -25.77 -12.37
C ALA A 479 23.63 -24.65 -13.34
N ILE A 480 24.54 -24.93 -14.30
CA ILE A 480 24.96 -23.98 -15.34
C ILE A 480 23.76 -23.52 -16.18
N GLU A 481 22.85 -24.42 -16.54
CA GLU A 481 21.62 -24.06 -17.27
C GLU A 481 20.74 -23.10 -16.46
N LYS A 482 20.56 -23.35 -15.15
CA LYS A 482 19.76 -22.46 -14.29
C LYS A 482 20.40 -21.08 -14.16
N PHE A 483 21.71 -20.99 -13.93
CA PHE A 483 22.38 -19.68 -13.88
C PHE A 483 22.38 -18.96 -15.23
N ARG A 484 22.48 -19.69 -16.35
CA ARG A 484 22.31 -19.10 -17.69
C ARG A 484 20.91 -18.53 -17.89
N ALA A 485 19.87 -19.18 -17.36
CA ALA A 485 18.51 -18.65 -17.40
C ALA A 485 18.41 -17.34 -16.61
N THR A 486 19.02 -17.24 -15.42
CA THR A 486 19.12 -15.98 -14.66
C THR A 486 19.88 -14.91 -15.45
N LEU A 487 21.06 -15.23 -15.99
CA LEU A 487 21.89 -14.29 -16.75
C LEU A 487 21.28 -13.85 -18.09
N LYS A 488 20.36 -14.63 -18.66
CA LYS A 488 19.60 -14.22 -19.84
C LYS A 488 18.70 -13.01 -19.53
N ALA A 489 18.14 -12.97 -18.33
CA ALA A 489 17.27 -11.88 -17.89
C ALA A 489 18.05 -10.75 -17.23
N GLN A 490 19.12 -11.07 -16.53
CA GLN A 490 20.00 -10.12 -15.84
C GLN A 490 21.46 -10.35 -16.27
N PRO A 491 21.89 -9.84 -17.44
CA PRO A 491 23.22 -10.11 -17.99
C PRO A 491 24.38 -9.66 -17.09
N ASP A 492 24.16 -8.62 -16.29
CA ASP A 492 25.17 -8.03 -15.39
C ASP A 492 25.03 -8.52 -13.93
N ASN A 493 24.25 -9.58 -13.67
CA ASN A 493 24.16 -10.17 -12.33
C ASN A 493 25.50 -10.84 -11.96
N GLY A 494 26.31 -10.13 -11.19
CA GLY A 494 27.66 -10.56 -10.81
C GLY A 494 27.70 -11.85 -10.00
N GLU A 495 26.70 -12.10 -9.14
CA GLU A 495 26.65 -13.33 -8.34
C GLU A 495 26.30 -14.54 -9.19
N ALA A 496 25.26 -14.45 -10.03
CA ALA A 496 24.90 -15.53 -10.95
C ALA A 496 26.03 -15.81 -11.95
N ALA A 497 26.74 -14.77 -12.40
CA ALA A 497 27.90 -14.90 -13.27
C ALA A 497 29.06 -15.61 -12.55
N HIS A 498 29.29 -15.30 -11.27
CA HIS A 498 30.29 -15.96 -10.47
C HIS A 498 30.00 -17.46 -10.33
N GLU A 499 28.80 -17.81 -9.86
CA GLU A 499 28.41 -19.21 -9.65
C GLU A 499 28.42 -19.99 -10.97
N CYS A 500 27.93 -19.39 -12.07
CA CYS A 500 28.00 -20.00 -13.39
C CYS A 500 29.45 -20.24 -13.84
N GLY A 501 30.33 -19.26 -13.64
CA GLY A 501 31.75 -19.34 -14.00
C GLY A 501 32.50 -20.40 -13.20
N MET A 502 32.25 -20.47 -11.89
CA MET A 502 32.82 -21.48 -11.00
C MET A 502 32.32 -22.90 -11.33
N ALA A 503 31.04 -23.03 -11.67
CA ALA A 503 30.46 -24.30 -12.09
C ALA A 503 31.08 -24.80 -13.41
N LEU A 504 31.22 -23.90 -14.40
CA LEU A 504 31.88 -24.20 -15.67
C LEU A 504 33.34 -24.60 -15.47
N TYR A 505 34.08 -23.85 -14.65
CA TYR A 505 35.47 -24.15 -14.33
C TYR A 505 35.63 -25.52 -13.66
N THR A 506 34.77 -25.84 -12.69
CA THR A 506 34.82 -27.12 -11.97
C THR A 506 34.45 -28.29 -12.89
N LEU A 507 33.45 -28.13 -13.75
CA LEU A 507 33.07 -29.15 -14.73
C LEU A 507 34.16 -29.34 -15.79
N ALA A 508 34.79 -28.26 -16.26
CA ALA A 508 35.89 -28.32 -17.22
C ALA A 508 37.07 -29.15 -16.69
N ARG A 509 37.40 -29.02 -15.40
CA ARG A 509 38.46 -29.81 -14.73
C ARG A 509 38.18 -31.31 -14.68
N ARG A 510 36.90 -31.71 -14.78
CA ARG A 510 36.47 -33.12 -14.79
C ARG A 510 36.38 -33.70 -16.21
N LYS A 511 36.40 -32.85 -17.24
CA LYS A 511 36.34 -33.21 -18.65
C LYS A 511 37.72 -33.19 -19.30
N GLN A 512 37.82 -33.76 -20.49
CA GLN A 512 39.04 -33.75 -21.31
C GLN A 512 38.73 -33.29 -22.74
N GLY A 513 39.79 -32.92 -23.48
CA GLY A 513 39.69 -32.54 -24.89
C GLY A 513 39.00 -31.20 -25.14
N ASN A 514 38.44 -31.04 -26.34
CA ASN A 514 37.90 -29.77 -26.82
C ASN A 514 36.69 -29.27 -26.02
N ASP A 515 35.89 -30.17 -25.44
CA ASP A 515 34.76 -29.77 -24.60
C ASP A 515 35.21 -29.07 -23.32
N ALA A 516 36.27 -29.59 -22.66
CA ALA A 516 36.87 -28.94 -21.50
C ALA A 516 37.41 -27.54 -21.85
N LEU A 517 38.11 -27.42 -22.99
CA LEU A 517 38.65 -26.15 -23.46
C LEU A 517 37.55 -25.11 -23.72
N ARG A 518 36.44 -25.51 -24.36
CA ARG A 518 35.29 -24.61 -24.57
C ARG A 518 34.68 -24.17 -23.24
N MET A 519 34.58 -25.07 -22.26
CA MET A 519 34.06 -24.73 -20.93
C MET A 519 34.99 -23.76 -20.18
N TYR A 520 36.31 -23.89 -20.29
CA TYR A 520 37.25 -22.91 -19.72
C TYR A 520 37.08 -21.51 -20.34
N GLY A 521 36.90 -21.43 -21.66
CA GLY A 521 36.60 -20.15 -22.32
C GLY A 521 35.30 -19.53 -21.79
N GLN A 522 34.22 -20.33 -21.70
CA GLN A 522 32.94 -19.87 -21.15
C GLN A 522 33.05 -19.49 -19.66
N ALA A 523 33.84 -20.21 -18.88
CA ALA A 523 34.09 -19.88 -17.47
C ALA A 523 34.75 -18.50 -17.36
N ALA A 524 35.78 -18.23 -18.15
CA ALA A 524 36.47 -16.94 -18.16
C ALA A 524 35.54 -15.78 -18.53
N GLU A 525 34.65 -15.96 -19.52
CA GLU A 525 33.64 -14.95 -19.88
C GLU A 525 32.69 -14.63 -18.73
N LYS A 526 32.18 -15.66 -18.03
CA LYS A 526 31.26 -15.45 -16.90
C LYS A 526 31.96 -14.87 -15.68
N LEU A 527 33.16 -15.34 -15.35
CA LEU A 527 33.97 -14.77 -14.27
C LEU A 527 34.37 -13.32 -14.56
N GLN A 528 34.55 -12.95 -15.83
CA GLN A 528 34.79 -11.55 -16.19
C GLN A 528 33.60 -10.65 -15.85
N ILE A 529 32.36 -11.10 -16.06
CA ILE A 529 31.16 -10.37 -15.62
C ILE A 529 31.13 -10.27 -14.09
N ALA A 530 31.43 -11.37 -13.39
CA ALA A 530 31.48 -11.39 -11.93
C ALA A 530 32.51 -10.39 -11.37
N LEU A 531 33.71 -10.34 -11.94
CA LEU A 531 34.81 -9.47 -11.52
C LEU A 531 34.58 -7.99 -11.86
N LYS A 532 33.69 -7.68 -12.80
CA LYS A 532 33.24 -6.27 -12.98
C LYS A 532 32.42 -5.80 -11.79
N ALA A 533 31.58 -6.66 -11.22
CA ALA A 533 30.77 -6.35 -10.04
C ALA A 533 31.58 -6.46 -8.74
N PHE A 534 32.48 -7.45 -8.66
CA PHE A 534 33.27 -7.76 -7.47
C PHE A 534 34.75 -7.95 -7.83
N PRO A 535 35.52 -6.85 -8.04
CA PRO A 535 36.89 -6.91 -8.55
C PRO A 535 37.87 -7.71 -7.68
N ASP A 536 37.63 -7.73 -6.37
CA ASP A 536 38.56 -8.28 -5.37
C ASP A 536 38.19 -9.71 -4.93
N ARG A 537 37.25 -10.39 -5.62
CA ARG A 537 36.84 -11.75 -5.26
C ARG A 537 37.93 -12.76 -5.67
N ILE A 538 38.75 -13.19 -4.72
CA ILE A 538 39.93 -14.05 -4.92
C ILE A 538 39.59 -15.34 -5.67
N GLU A 539 38.53 -16.06 -5.31
CA GLU A 539 38.19 -17.34 -5.95
C GLU A 539 37.89 -17.16 -7.44
N ALA A 540 37.25 -16.04 -7.81
CA ALA A 540 36.95 -15.70 -9.19
C ALA A 540 38.22 -15.32 -9.97
N LEU A 541 39.14 -14.56 -9.35
CA LEU A 541 40.42 -14.20 -9.93
C LEU A 541 41.27 -15.44 -10.22
N LEU A 542 41.39 -16.34 -9.24
CA LEU A 542 42.12 -17.61 -9.38
C LEU A 542 41.51 -18.50 -10.47
N ALA A 543 40.18 -18.72 -10.43
CA ALA A 543 39.51 -19.56 -11.40
C ALA A 543 39.58 -18.98 -12.82
N MET A 544 39.46 -17.66 -12.98
CA MET A 544 39.59 -17.01 -14.28
C MET A 544 41.03 -17.06 -14.80
N GLY A 545 42.02 -16.81 -13.93
CA GLY A 545 43.44 -16.93 -14.26
C GLY A 545 43.75 -18.33 -14.78
N GLN A 546 43.35 -19.36 -14.04
CA GLN A 546 43.57 -20.75 -14.43
C GLN A 546 42.80 -21.15 -15.70
N ALA A 547 41.54 -20.72 -15.83
CA ALA A 547 40.74 -20.99 -17.02
C ALA A 547 41.37 -20.36 -18.28
N LEU A 548 41.86 -19.12 -18.18
CA LEU A 548 42.55 -18.45 -19.28
C LEU A 548 43.88 -19.11 -19.63
N LEU A 549 44.66 -19.54 -18.65
CA LEU A 549 45.92 -20.28 -18.88
C LEU A 549 45.66 -21.56 -19.69
N VAL A 550 44.71 -22.38 -19.25
CA VAL A 550 44.38 -23.63 -19.94
C VAL A 550 43.76 -23.36 -21.32
N TYR A 551 42.89 -22.36 -21.43
CA TYR A 551 42.27 -22.00 -22.70
C TYR A 551 43.29 -21.45 -23.71
N ALA A 552 44.30 -20.70 -23.25
CA ALA A 552 45.38 -20.18 -24.09
C ALA A 552 46.17 -21.29 -24.81
N ARG A 553 46.34 -22.45 -24.17
CA ARG A 553 47.02 -23.61 -24.78
C ARG A 553 46.31 -24.18 -26.00
N SER A 554 45.02 -23.85 -26.18
CA SER A 554 44.25 -24.22 -27.38
C SER A 554 44.36 -23.21 -28.53
N LYS A 555 45.01 -22.07 -28.29
CA LYS A 555 45.16 -20.96 -29.25
C LYS A 555 46.60 -20.88 -29.72
N THR A 556 46.84 -20.10 -30.76
CA THR A 556 48.18 -19.87 -31.31
C THR A 556 48.42 -18.37 -31.53
N GLY A 557 49.68 -17.99 -31.62
CA GLY A 557 50.09 -16.62 -31.94
C GLY A 557 49.60 -15.57 -30.95
N GLU A 558 49.16 -14.42 -31.46
CA GLU A 558 48.76 -13.27 -30.65
C GLU A 558 47.53 -13.52 -29.77
N GLU A 559 46.63 -14.43 -30.17
CA GLU A 559 45.46 -14.79 -29.35
C GLU A 559 45.87 -15.49 -28.07
N ALA A 560 46.77 -16.48 -28.16
CA ALA A 560 47.33 -17.16 -27.00
C ALA A 560 48.07 -16.15 -26.10
N GLY A 561 48.88 -15.27 -26.71
CA GLY A 561 49.61 -14.22 -25.97
C GLY A 561 48.69 -13.26 -25.19
N ARG A 562 47.56 -12.83 -25.79
CA ARG A 562 46.56 -11.99 -25.11
C ARG A 562 45.91 -12.69 -23.93
N MET A 563 45.53 -13.97 -24.09
CA MET A 563 44.93 -14.75 -23.00
C MET A 563 45.91 -14.99 -21.85
N LEU A 564 47.17 -15.29 -22.15
CA LEU A 564 48.21 -15.43 -21.13
C LEU A 564 48.48 -14.11 -20.40
N ALA A 565 48.49 -12.98 -21.10
CA ALA A 565 48.63 -11.67 -20.46
C ALA A 565 47.46 -11.37 -19.49
N LEU A 566 46.23 -11.62 -19.92
CA LEU A 566 45.04 -11.49 -19.07
C LEU A 566 45.07 -12.45 -17.88
N SER A 567 45.54 -13.69 -18.08
CA SER A 567 45.70 -14.67 -17.01
C SER A 567 46.69 -14.19 -15.93
N ALA A 568 47.86 -13.68 -16.34
CA ALA A 568 48.85 -13.10 -15.44
C ALA A 568 48.26 -11.92 -14.64
N GLU A 569 47.51 -11.04 -15.30
CA GLU A 569 46.82 -9.91 -14.66
C GLU A 569 45.83 -10.38 -13.57
N LYS A 570 45.13 -11.51 -13.76
CA LYS A 570 44.20 -12.02 -12.73
C LYS A 570 44.93 -12.59 -11.53
N PHE A 571 46.04 -13.29 -11.72
CA PHE A 571 46.87 -13.74 -10.60
C PHE A 571 47.56 -12.58 -9.88
N GLU A 572 48.05 -11.58 -10.60
CA GLU A 572 48.59 -10.34 -10.02
C GLU A 572 47.54 -9.62 -9.16
N ASN A 573 46.31 -9.48 -9.68
CA ASN A 573 45.20 -8.92 -8.92
C ASN A 573 44.90 -9.75 -7.66
N ALA A 574 44.93 -11.08 -7.73
CA ALA A 574 44.70 -11.93 -6.56
C ALA A 574 45.79 -11.74 -5.49
N VAL A 575 47.07 -11.63 -5.90
CA VAL A 575 48.19 -11.29 -5.02
C VAL A 575 48.05 -9.90 -4.41
N ARG A 576 47.52 -8.94 -5.17
CA ARG A 576 47.28 -7.58 -4.66
C ARG A 576 46.23 -7.57 -3.55
N VAL A 577 45.21 -8.44 -3.65
CA VAL A 577 44.18 -8.59 -2.62
C VAL A 577 44.73 -9.36 -1.41
N ASP A 578 45.44 -10.47 -1.65
CA ASP A 578 46.12 -11.25 -0.61
C ASP A 578 47.58 -11.57 -0.99
N PRO A 579 48.55 -10.79 -0.46
CA PRO A 579 49.97 -10.99 -0.74
C PRO A 579 50.59 -12.28 -0.22
N ASN A 580 49.87 -13.05 0.62
CA ASN A 580 50.33 -14.34 1.17
C ASN A 580 49.66 -15.54 0.48
N LEU A 581 48.98 -15.32 -0.64
CA LEU A 581 48.29 -16.36 -1.38
C LEU A 581 49.24 -17.15 -2.30
N ALA A 582 49.83 -18.22 -1.79
CA ALA A 582 50.77 -19.07 -2.52
C ALA A 582 50.22 -19.61 -3.86
N GLU A 583 48.92 -19.95 -3.91
CA GLU A 583 48.26 -20.44 -5.13
C GLU A 583 48.27 -19.40 -6.26
N ALA A 584 48.09 -18.12 -5.94
CA ALA A 584 48.12 -17.04 -6.93
C ALA A 584 49.53 -16.86 -7.51
N TYR A 585 50.57 -16.88 -6.67
CA TYR A 585 51.95 -16.82 -7.14
C TYR A 585 52.33 -18.03 -8.01
N MET A 586 51.87 -19.23 -7.64
CA MET A 586 52.09 -20.43 -8.42
C MET A 586 51.44 -20.33 -9.81
N GLY A 587 50.16 -19.92 -9.87
CA GLY A 587 49.47 -19.70 -11.13
C GLY A 587 50.13 -18.61 -11.99
N TRP A 588 50.58 -17.52 -11.36
CA TRP A 588 51.31 -16.45 -12.06
C TRP A 588 52.63 -16.95 -12.65
N ALA A 589 53.41 -17.71 -11.87
CA ALA A 589 54.66 -18.30 -12.32
C ALA A 589 54.45 -19.24 -13.52
N ASP A 590 53.41 -20.08 -13.47
CA ASP A 590 53.04 -20.97 -14.57
C ASP A 590 52.67 -20.21 -15.86
N VAL A 591 51.94 -19.11 -15.74
CA VAL A 591 51.60 -18.25 -16.89
C VAL A 591 52.85 -17.60 -17.46
N LEU A 592 53.75 -17.11 -16.62
CA LEU A 592 55.00 -16.47 -17.05
C LEU A 592 55.91 -17.48 -17.76
N LEU A 593 56.01 -18.71 -17.24
CA LEU A 593 56.71 -19.82 -17.89
C LEU A 593 56.17 -20.06 -19.30
N GLU A 594 54.85 -20.20 -19.45
CA GLU A 594 54.20 -20.43 -20.75
C GLU A 594 54.41 -19.23 -21.70
N ARG A 595 54.37 -18.00 -21.19
CA ARG A 595 54.66 -16.78 -21.98
C ARG A 595 56.11 -16.76 -22.48
N GLY A 596 57.07 -17.14 -21.63
CA GLY A 596 58.48 -17.29 -22.01
C GLY A 596 58.65 -18.32 -23.12
N GLN A 597 58.03 -19.49 -22.99
CA GLN A 597 58.09 -20.56 -23.99
C GLN A 597 57.44 -20.17 -25.33
N SER A 598 56.39 -19.36 -25.30
CA SER A 598 55.68 -18.91 -26.50
C SER A 598 56.44 -17.86 -27.33
N LYS A 599 57.51 -17.27 -26.79
CA LYS A 599 58.23 -16.14 -27.39
C LYS A 599 59.65 -16.51 -27.81
N SER A 600 60.06 -16.01 -28.97
CA SER A 600 61.41 -16.16 -29.49
C SER A 600 62.30 -14.93 -29.25
N ASP A 601 61.72 -13.78 -28.89
CA ASP A 601 62.43 -12.52 -28.64
C ASP A 601 63.09 -12.46 -27.25
N HIS A 602 63.91 -11.42 -27.00
CA HIS A 602 64.61 -11.23 -25.71
C HIS A 602 63.64 -11.09 -24.52
N LYS A 603 62.39 -10.68 -24.77
CA LYS A 603 61.35 -10.56 -23.73
C LYS A 603 60.93 -11.91 -23.16
N ALA A 604 61.24 -13.03 -23.83
CA ALA A 604 61.03 -14.36 -23.28
C ALA A 604 61.86 -14.60 -22.01
N ASP A 605 63.10 -14.09 -21.99
CA ASP A 605 64.03 -14.27 -20.88
C ASP A 605 63.53 -13.54 -19.63
N ASP A 606 63.00 -12.33 -19.79
CA ASP A 606 62.38 -11.54 -18.71
C ASP A 606 61.26 -12.32 -18.03
N PHE A 607 60.38 -12.96 -18.81
CA PHE A 607 59.30 -13.80 -18.25
C PHE A 607 59.82 -15.01 -17.48
N PHE A 608 60.91 -15.65 -17.91
CA PHE A 608 61.49 -16.76 -17.16
C PHE A 608 62.08 -16.28 -15.82
N TYR A 609 62.78 -15.15 -15.79
CA TYR A 609 63.29 -14.59 -14.53
C TYR A 609 62.16 -14.17 -13.60
N GLU A 610 61.12 -13.52 -14.11
CA GLU A 610 59.93 -13.19 -13.32
C GLU A 610 59.24 -14.44 -12.78
N ALA A 611 59.12 -15.52 -13.57
CA ALA A 611 58.54 -16.79 -13.13
C ALA A 611 59.34 -17.40 -11.97
N ILE A 612 60.67 -17.36 -12.05
CA ILE A 612 61.58 -17.81 -10.99
C ILE A 612 61.35 -17.03 -9.69
N ASP A 613 61.21 -15.70 -9.77
CA ASP A 613 60.92 -14.87 -8.60
C ASP A 613 59.57 -15.23 -7.96
N LYS A 614 58.54 -15.51 -8.78
CA LYS A 614 57.24 -15.94 -8.27
C LYS A 614 57.32 -17.34 -7.63
N PHE A 615 58.03 -18.31 -8.21
CA PHE A 615 58.27 -19.62 -7.59
C PHE A 615 59.02 -19.52 -6.26
N LYS A 616 60.04 -18.66 -6.19
CA LYS A 616 60.73 -18.35 -4.93
C LYS A 616 59.76 -17.82 -3.89
N LYS A 617 58.86 -16.90 -4.28
CA LYS A 617 57.84 -16.35 -3.38
C LYS A 617 56.87 -17.43 -2.87
N VAL A 618 56.49 -18.40 -3.70
CA VAL A 618 55.70 -19.56 -3.25
C VAL A 618 56.42 -20.32 -2.15
N LEU A 619 57.73 -20.59 -2.29
CA LEU A 619 58.50 -21.31 -1.27
C LEU A 619 58.76 -20.48 -0.01
N GLU A 620 58.81 -19.15 -0.10
CA GLU A 620 58.86 -18.27 1.09
C GLU A 620 57.56 -18.38 1.91
N ILE A 621 56.41 -18.49 1.25
CA ILE A 621 55.10 -18.62 1.90
C ILE A 621 54.85 -20.06 2.36
N GLN A 622 55.18 -21.03 1.52
CA GLN A 622 54.98 -22.46 1.73
C GLN A 622 56.25 -23.25 1.40
N PRO A 623 57.18 -23.40 2.37
CA PRO A 623 58.48 -24.06 2.15
C PRO A 623 58.40 -25.50 1.65
N ASN A 624 57.31 -26.21 1.97
CA ASN A 624 57.12 -27.62 1.63
C ASN A 624 56.27 -27.84 0.36
N ALA A 625 56.21 -26.87 -0.55
CA ALA A 625 55.45 -27.00 -1.78
C ALA A 625 56.15 -27.91 -2.80
N ALA A 626 55.89 -29.23 -2.73
CA ALA A 626 56.62 -30.29 -3.44
C ALA A 626 56.70 -30.12 -4.98
N LEU A 627 55.72 -29.50 -5.62
CA LEU A 627 55.69 -29.32 -7.08
C LEU A 627 56.50 -28.10 -7.57
N ILE A 628 56.89 -27.20 -6.67
CA ILE A 628 57.53 -25.93 -7.05
C ILE A 628 58.99 -26.12 -7.47
N PRO A 629 59.83 -26.91 -6.78
CA PRO A 629 61.19 -27.19 -7.26
C PRO A 629 61.20 -27.77 -8.68
N PHE A 630 60.29 -28.68 -9.00
CA PHE A 630 60.17 -29.24 -10.34
C PHE A 630 59.84 -28.16 -11.39
N ARG A 631 58.81 -27.34 -11.14
CA ARG A 631 58.40 -26.29 -12.08
C ARG A 631 59.46 -25.20 -12.23
N TRP A 632 60.16 -24.86 -11.15
CA TRP A 632 61.31 -23.97 -11.21
C TRP A 632 62.44 -24.59 -12.05
N GLY A 633 62.77 -25.86 -11.86
CA GLY A 633 63.75 -26.57 -12.68
C GLY A 633 63.38 -26.54 -14.17
N MET A 634 62.10 -26.74 -14.52
CA MET A 634 61.60 -26.62 -15.91
C MET A 634 61.78 -25.21 -16.48
N CYS A 635 61.60 -24.18 -15.65
CA CYS A 635 61.84 -22.79 -16.04
C CYS A 635 63.32 -22.52 -16.33
N LEU A 636 64.22 -23.00 -15.47
CA LEU A 636 65.66 -22.87 -15.66
C LEU A 636 66.15 -23.63 -16.89
N LEU A 637 65.60 -24.82 -17.14
CA LEU A 637 65.89 -25.59 -18.35
C LEU A 637 65.45 -24.84 -19.61
N SER A 638 64.23 -24.32 -19.64
CA SER A 638 63.70 -23.53 -20.77
C SER A 638 64.54 -22.28 -21.03
N LEU A 639 65.07 -21.65 -19.98
CA LEU A 639 65.99 -20.52 -20.09
C LEU A 639 67.38 -20.95 -20.59
N ALA A 640 67.91 -22.09 -20.12
CA ALA A 640 69.20 -22.62 -20.54
C ALA A 640 69.24 -22.94 -22.04
N GLU A 641 68.15 -23.50 -22.59
CA GLU A 641 67.98 -23.79 -24.03
C GLU A 641 68.13 -22.55 -24.93
N ARG A 642 67.97 -21.34 -24.35
CA ARG A 642 68.04 -20.06 -25.07
C ARG A 642 69.37 -19.33 -24.90
N LYS A 643 70.23 -19.79 -24.00
CA LYS A 643 71.54 -19.18 -23.74
C LYS A 643 72.66 -19.93 -24.47
N THR A 644 73.82 -19.31 -24.54
CA THR A 644 75.05 -19.90 -25.09
C THR A 644 76.23 -19.60 -24.18
N GLY A 645 77.27 -20.44 -24.19
CA GLY A 645 78.48 -20.24 -23.38
C GLY A 645 78.32 -20.66 -21.92
N GLU A 646 79.13 -20.09 -21.02
CA GLU A 646 79.20 -20.49 -19.60
C GLU A 646 77.87 -20.36 -18.86
N ALA A 647 77.00 -19.43 -19.26
CA ALA A 647 75.68 -19.23 -18.67
C ALA A 647 74.77 -20.46 -18.78
N VAL A 648 74.93 -21.28 -19.84
CA VAL A 648 74.14 -22.52 -20.01
C VAL A 648 74.51 -23.54 -18.96
N SER A 649 75.80 -23.76 -18.74
CA SER A 649 76.30 -24.73 -17.76
C SER A 649 75.81 -24.39 -16.34
N GLN A 650 75.79 -23.11 -15.98
CA GLN A 650 75.27 -22.67 -14.69
C GLN A 650 73.76 -22.92 -14.55
N LEU A 651 72.96 -22.51 -15.54
CA LEU A 651 71.50 -22.71 -15.52
C LEU A 651 71.12 -24.20 -15.50
N LEU A 652 71.85 -25.05 -16.21
CA LEU A 652 71.62 -26.51 -16.19
C LEU A 652 71.98 -27.13 -14.84
N ASN A 653 73.05 -26.68 -14.19
CA ASN A 653 73.39 -27.12 -12.83
C ASN A 653 72.32 -26.69 -11.83
N ASP A 654 71.88 -25.42 -11.89
CA ASP A 654 70.81 -24.91 -11.02
C ASP A 654 69.50 -25.68 -11.25
N ALA A 655 69.16 -25.99 -12.51
CA ALA A 655 67.99 -26.80 -12.84
C ALA A 655 68.10 -28.22 -12.25
N ALA A 656 69.26 -28.86 -12.37
CA ALA A 656 69.53 -30.18 -11.81
C ALA A 656 69.37 -30.21 -10.28
N GLU A 657 69.86 -29.18 -9.58
CA GLU A 657 69.66 -29.03 -8.14
C GLU A 657 68.17 -28.93 -7.77
N LYS A 658 67.38 -28.17 -8.54
CA LYS A 658 65.92 -28.06 -8.29
C LYS A 658 65.19 -29.38 -8.56
N PHE A 659 65.58 -30.12 -9.59
CA PHE A 659 65.02 -31.45 -9.83
C PHE A 659 65.41 -32.44 -8.72
N GLN A 660 66.64 -32.39 -8.23
CA GLN A 660 67.07 -33.21 -7.09
C GLN A 660 66.28 -32.85 -5.82
N ALA A 661 66.02 -31.57 -5.58
CA ALA A 661 65.18 -31.10 -4.49
C ALA A 661 63.68 -31.46 -4.64
N THR A 662 63.25 -31.97 -5.80
CA THR A 662 61.89 -32.53 -5.99
C THR A 662 61.80 -33.96 -5.47
N LEU A 663 62.92 -34.69 -5.45
CA LEU A 663 63.00 -36.11 -5.08
C LEU A 663 63.17 -36.33 -3.57
N ASN A 664 63.53 -35.27 -2.83
CA ASN A 664 63.69 -35.24 -1.38
C ASN A 664 62.50 -34.54 -0.73
#